data_AF-A0A1M6XGH1-F1
#
_entry.id   AF-A0A1M6XGH1-F1
#
_cell.length_a   1.000
_cell.length_b   1.000
_cell.length_c   1.000
_cell.angle_alpha   90.00
_cell.angle_beta   90.00
_cell.angle_gamma   90.00
#
_symmetry.space_group_name_H-M   'P 1'
#
loop_
_entity.id
_entity.type
_entity.pdbx_description
1 polymer ?
#
loop_
_entity_poly.entity_id
_entity_poly.type
_entity_poly.pdbx_seq_one_letter_code
_entity_poly.pdbx_strand_id
1 'polypeptide(L)'
;MNNPYLRTMRRALRPQDQQIEESQNRPASRFWAVLLLMLGVSLNTFAQTFSEDMRDPGVNAPTTRESVVSYTSRGGFSFDAAGSETGGLTYSGNALMATAVGAQSTGYTGASGSNSVFFGGPVTGGLPLPIDFRIAGINTASLSRVQLTFGLYTQQGLAPTTGDFLVQYSTDGFATSTTVGYSRNTNNTAAGTNFAWNLYSVDAALPNVNSLAVRFVRTTQATGSPNGTGNTTKDFRLDDVRVNSLTPTLTATIDSQIFPDTPTNQRSAPQELTVTGSNLTSAATVTAPAGFLVRVAGTTNAYTQSIQLTPNVNGNVSELVDVIFAPTLATSPGPYPDPTGGTLTVSSTGASTRNIAITGNALAPQPLLTANPNTLAFGAQTVGTSSALQSFQLTGQDLTGNVTVTAPNGFEIRVGAAPFSPNPITLTTSGGSLNQQVDVRFVPGTTGTITGNVVATGNAGSQATVAVSGSGTAAPVTPTINSSTTNLDFQTVTNSGSAQTQTFTVSATNLSGPLTLTPSNANIEIRNITGVAGSFSSSPLVINPNPSGNITNQIIEVRLVPAVASGAFIGNIALTSTGATTVNVAVNANNPSGAISDISLTNPILTEFSTSPGVPSSVKSYNVSADNLLQDLTITAPQFFQIALSADPNAPGGFNSLGTTTGNSLVLPRIQGSSDPTLNGDVDLTTIYVRYFPPGPQTNRGQVISNSSAPARTQFVTVNGSSEPELDVLGSFANVVNLVKFEKSATQTLILRGARLASPVTIRVPRDPEPGTTASPLNPARTPQFQISKFADFRDIRPDDQFPGTTLTYAPDENDSLARVPLYVRYAPTRVGQATADLLFRTPDLFSNVEFTRVPNARLRGNAIDVEPTRQSSATVTRSADGRSVTIIFTQEDGSPFPGNPEGAGFGENRLIIASTNNTLTPGFFPQDATPYDPGNNVYGNGSRINGNYVVFASSATTAIITGLTPGVNYFFFGFEYNNDQVLGAENFKTPNLPITVQLPLPVELVSFTAQLRNGQVNLEWVTASEKNNRGFEVERSQDGKQFTKVSYKEGRGTTSARTTYTDVDAKPLPGLSYYRLKQIDTDGKFVYSPAVIVKNAGLTEASFYPNPTSGKLTILLPQANTAADLRVQILDLTGRLVREETLPVTGELDLSALQAGTYMVTVGSGNQKVTRKVVKN
;
A
#
# COMPACT_ATOMS: atom_id res chain seq x y z
N MET A 1 10.27 -3.07 -2.13
CA MET A 1 9.42 -3.72 -3.16
C MET A 1 8.93 -5.06 -2.63
N ASN A 2 7.67 -5.38 -2.90
CA ASN A 2 7.04 -6.71 -3.01
C ASN A 2 7.18 -7.78 -1.90
N ASN A 3 6.13 -7.84 -1.08
CA ASN A 3 5.17 -8.97 -0.95
C ASN A 3 5.66 -10.37 -0.47
N PRO A 4 5.22 -10.85 0.72
CA PRO A 4 5.57 -12.18 1.25
C PRO A 4 4.52 -13.28 1.00
N TYR A 5 5.03 -14.45 0.57
CA TYR A 5 4.69 -15.83 0.92
C TYR A 5 3.24 -16.30 1.23
N LEU A 6 2.92 -17.46 0.64
CA LEU A 6 1.67 -18.22 0.77
C LEU A 6 1.94 -19.68 1.19
N ARG A 7 0.94 -20.33 1.83
CA ARG A 7 0.81 -21.78 2.15
C ARG A 7 1.65 -22.31 3.36
N THR A 8 1.22 -23.32 4.15
CA THR A 8 0.15 -24.33 3.97
C THR A 8 -0.37 -25.02 5.28
N MET A 9 -1.60 -25.58 5.19
CA MET A 9 -2.15 -26.83 5.83
C MET A 9 -2.81 -26.81 7.23
N ARG A 10 -3.79 -27.69 7.60
CA ARG A 10 -4.84 -28.51 6.89
C ARG A 10 -5.67 -29.36 7.88
N ARG A 11 -7.03 -29.38 7.79
CA ARG A 11 -8.01 -30.51 8.02
C ARG A 11 -9.45 -29.93 8.08
N ALA A 12 -10.37 -30.25 7.16
CA ALA A 12 -11.26 -31.43 7.04
C ALA A 12 -12.44 -31.39 8.07
N LEU A 13 -13.73 -31.52 7.72
CA LEU A 13 -14.43 -32.36 6.72
C LEU A 13 -15.68 -31.68 6.07
N ARG A 14 -16.23 -32.31 5.01
CA ARG A 14 -17.55 -32.14 4.32
C ARG A 14 -17.95 -33.55 3.77
N PRO A 15 -19.13 -33.83 3.15
CA PRO A 15 -20.23 -32.95 2.69
C PRO A 15 -21.68 -33.45 2.99
N GLN A 16 -22.69 -32.64 2.62
CA GLN A 16 -24.01 -33.10 2.18
C GLN A 16 -24.51 -32.19 1.04
N ASP A 17 -25.08 -32.81 0.00
CA ASP A 17 -25.73 -32.20 -1.17
C ASP A 17 -27.07 -32.93 -1.41
N GLN A 18 -27.95 -32.35 -2.24
CA GLN A 18 -29.20 -32.94 -2.79
C GLN A 18 -30.34 -33.19 -1.77
N GLN A 19 -31.63 -33.21 -2.13
CA GLN A 19 -32.41 -32.74 -3.30
C GLN A 19 -33.90 -32.71 -2.85
N ILE A 20 -34.74 -31.84 -3.43
CA ILE A 20 -36.21 -32.03 -3.48
C ILE A 20 -36.68 -31.66 -4.90
N GLU A 21 -37.68 -32.41 -5.39
CA GLU A 21 -37.97 -32.60 -6.80
C GLU A 21 -38.94 -31.61 -7.46
N GLU A 22 -39.04 -31.80 -8.78
CA GLU A 22 -39.81 -31.16 -9.82
C GLU A 22 -41.33 -31.00 -9.59
N SER A 23 -41.93 -30.02 -10.29
CA SER A 23 -42.98 -30.34 -11.27
C SER A 23 -43.06 -29.26 -12.36
N GLN A 24 -43.64 -29.57 -13.51
CA GLN A 24 -43.42 -28.85 -14.77
C GLN A 24 -44.54 -27.89 -15.23
N ASN A 25 -44.10 -27.01 -16.14
CA ASN A 25 -44.82 -26.38 -17.25
C ASN A 25 -45.55 -25.03 -17.09
N ARG A 26 -45.32 -24.21 -18.13
CA ARG A 26 -45.64 -22.79 -18.35
C ARG A 26 -46.96 -22.67 -19.17
N PRO A 27 -47.71 -21.53 -19.21
CA PRO A 27 -47.25 -20.30 -19.89
C PRO A 27 -47.80 -18.91 -19.44
N ALA A 28 -47.23 -17.87 -20.06
CA ALA A 28 -47.82 -16.54 -20.37
C ALA A 28 -48.17 -15.51 -19.26
N SER A 29 -47.22 -14.60 -19.02
CA SER A 29 -47.33 -13.12 -18.86
C SER A 29 -48.58 -12.42 -18.26
N ARG A 30 -48.29 -11.56 -17.26
CA ARG A 30 -48.84 -10.22 -16.89
C ARG A 30 -49.51 -10.08 -15.51
N PHE A 31 -48.90 -9.18 -14.71
CA PHE A 31 -49.46 -8.26 -13.72
C PHE A 31 -50.18 -8.75 -12.43
N TRP A 32 -49.46 -8.54 -11.31
CA TRP A 32 -49.89 -7.96 -10.01
C TRP A 32 -50.99 -8.61 -9.14
N ALA A 33 -50.51 -9.17 -8.02
CA ALA A 33 -50.95 -8.97 -6.62
C ALA A 33 -52.30 -9.53 -6.09
N VAL A 34 -52.31 -9.74 -4.76
CA VAL A 34 -53.45 -9.95 -3.82
C VAL A 34 -53.78 -11.41 -3.40
N LEU A 35 -53.31 -11.75 -2.18
CA LEU A 35 -54.04 -12.38 -1.05
C LEU A 35 -54.43 -13.90 -1.00
N LEU A 36 -54.24 -14.45 0.22
CA LEU A 36 -54.89 -15.59 0.93
C LEU A 36 -54.83 -17.06 0.42
N LEU A 37 -54.13 -17.88 1.23
CA LEU A 37 -54.58 -19.09 1.96
C LEU A 37 -55.20 -20.36 1.29
N MET A 38 -54.73 -21.50 1.83
CA MET A 38 -55.32 -22.83 2.01
C MET A 38 -55.17 -23.94 0.92
N LEU A 39 -54.79 -25.11 1.43
CA LEU A 39 -54.98 -26.44 0.84
C LEU A 39 -56.45 -26.87 0.99
N GLY A 40 -56.98 -27.68 0.08
CA GLY A 40 -58.37 -28.16 0.12
C GLY A 40 -58.52 -29.68 0.26
N VAL A 41 -59.70 -30.12 0.72
CA VAL A 41 -60.34 -31.44 0.46
C VAL A 41 -61.87 -31.28 0.62
N SER A 42 -62.66 -32.28 0.21
CA SER A 42 -64.11 -32.43 0.43
C SER A 42 -64.45 -33.93 0.63
N LEU A 43 -65.63 -34.41 1.06
CA LEU A 43 -67.03 -33.93 1.02
C LEU A 43 -67.83 -34.39 2.27
N ASN A 44 -68.97 -33.74 2.52
CA ASN A 44 -70.16 -34.25 3.26
C ASN A 44 -70.06 -34.55 4.78
N THR A 45 -71.10 -34.40 5.62
CA THR A 45 -72.19 -33.40 5.81
C THR A 45 -73.02 -33.88 7.02
N PHE A 46 -73.33 -33.05 8.03
CA PHE A 46 -74.61 -33.14 8.78
C PHE A 46 -74.94 -31.86 9.60
N ALA A 47 -76.05 -31.23 9.22
CA ALA A 47 -77.04 -30.44 9.97
C ALA A 47 -76.70 -29.58 11.22
N GLN A 48 -77.13 -28.30 11.12
CA GLN A 48 -77.76 -27.44 12.15
C GLN A 48 -76.86 -26.92 13.31
N THR A 49 -76.98 -25.67 13.77
CA THR A 49 -78.16 -24.78 13.82
C THR A 49 -77.79 -23.31 13.57
N PHE A 50 -78.71 -22.55 12.94
CA PHE A 50 -78.69 -21.08 12.94
C PHE A 50 -79.47 -20.54 14.15
N SER A 51 -79.05 -19.41 14.70
CA SER A 51 -79.96 -18.46 15.36
C SER A 51 -79.49 -17.02 15.09
N GLU A 52 -79.94 -16.46 13.97
CA GLU A 52 -80.27 -15.03 13.99
C GLU A 52 -81.59 -14.86 14.74
N ASP A 53 -81.79 -13.72 15.40
CA ASP A 53 -83.14 -13.19 15.56
C ASP A 53 -83.14 -11.66 15.47
N MET A 54 -84.23 -11.11 14.95
CA MET A 54 -84.20 -9.89 14.12
C MET A 54 -85.23 -8.81 14.52
N ARG A 55 -84.80 -7.53 14.46
CA ARG A 55 -85.60 -6.33 14.05
C ARG A 55 -86.90 -6.06 14.86
N ASP A 56 -87.74 -5.05 14.64
CA ASP A 56 -87.81 -3.89 13.72
C ASP A 56 -88.55 -2.72 14.44
N PRO A 57 -88.75 -1.53 13.84
CA PRO A 57 -90.15 -1.16 13.60
C PRO A 57 -90.43 -0.36 12.30
N GLY A 58 -91.28 -0.94 11.44
CA GLY A 58 -91.68 -0.37 10.13
C GLY A 58 -93.16 -0.55 9.73
N VAL A 59 -94.09 -0.54 10.69
CA VAL A 59 -95.54 -0.20 10.54
C VAL A 59 -96.49 -1.14 9.72
N ASN A 60 -97.63 -1.44 10.37
CA ASN A 60 -98.93 -1.96 9.88
C ASN A 60 -99.11 -3.45 9.52
N ALA A 61 -100.06 -4.07 10.22
CA ALA A 61 -100.69 -5.34 9.86
C ALA A 61 -102.00 -5.12 9.08
N PRO A 62 -102.43 -6.08 8.25
CA PRO A 62 -103.84 -6.44 8.14
C PRO A 62 -104.19 -7.45 9.25
N THR A 63 -105.11 -7.04 10.13
CA THR A 63 -106.15 -7.85 10.80
C THR A 63 -106.00 -9.38 10.79
N THR A 64 -106.13 -10.07 11.92
CA THR A 64 -107.37 -10.05 12.71
C THR A 64 -107.20 -10.01 14.22
N ARG A 65 -108.15 -9.33 14.88
CA ARG A 65 -108.59 -9.75 16.22
C ARG A 65 -109.25 -11.13 16.07
N GLU A 66 -108.87 -12.07 16.94
CA GLU A 66 -109.84 -12.69 17.83
C GLU A 66 -109.17 -12.69 19.22
N SER A 67 -109.64 -11.98 20.24
CA SER A 67 -110.98 -12.06 20.82
C SER A 67 -111.59 -13.43 20.58
N VAL A 68 -111.33 -14.36 21.51
CA VAL A 68 -112.35 -15.38 21.81
C VAL A 68 -113.67 -14.62 21.85
N VAL A 69 -114.53 -14.90 20.88
CA VAL A 69 -115.90 -14.40 20.90
C VAL A 69 -116.46 -14.83 22.24
N SER A 70 -116.81 -13.81 23.00
CA SER A 70 -117.49 -13.90 24.27
C SER A 70 -118.58 -14.97 24.23
N TYR A 71 -118.33 -16.10 24.90
CA TYR A 71 -119.39 -16.75 25.66
C TYR A 71 -119.37 -16.20 27.08
N THR A 72 -119.72 -14.92 27.15
CA THR A 72 -120.51 -14.41 28.26
C THR A 72 -121.80 -15.23 28.34
N SER A 73 -121.89 -16.15 29.29
CA SER A 73 -123.17 -16.44 29.93
C SER A 73 -123.25 -15.60 31.21
N ARG A 74 -123.97 -14.47 31.11
CA ARG A 74 -124.38 -13.69 32.27
C ARG A 74 -125.21 -14.58 33.22
N GLY A 75 -124.61 -15.05 34.31
CA GLY A 75 -125.35 -15.52 35.48
C GLY A 75 -125.52 -14.37 36.46
N GLY A 76 -126.56 -13.55 36.30
CA GLY A 76 -126.88 -12.48 37.26
C GLY A 76 -127.53 -13.05 38.52
N PHE A 77 -127.45 -12.30 39.63
CA PHE A 77 -128.17 -12.62 40.87
C PHE A 77 -129.68 -12.42 40.70
N SER A 78 -130.47 -13.26 41.38
CA SER A 78 -131.92 -13.14 41.51
C SER A 78 -132.27 -13.44 42.96
N PHE A 79 -132.75 -12.44 43.69
CA PHE A 79 -133.38 -12.61 45.01
C PHE A 79 -134.89 -12.68 44.85
N ASP A 80 -135.58 -13.50 45.64
CA ASP A 80 -137.05 -13.48 45.71
C ASP A 80 -137.62 -12.52 46.78
N ALA A 81 -138.94 -12.33 46.74
CA ALA A 81 -139.65 -11.29 47.49
C ALA A 81 -139.93 -11.63 48.97
N ALA A 82 -139.36 -12.70 49.54
CA ALA A 82 -139.68 -13.19 50.88
C ALA A 82 -138.57 -13.04 51.94
N GLY A 83 -137.36 -12.61 51.58
CA GLY A 83 -136.35 -12.15 52.55
C GLY A 83 -135.54 -13.23 53.28
N SER A 84 -135.17 -14.32 52.61
CA SER A 84 -134.18 -15.27 53.13
C SER A 84 -133.37 -15.92 52.01
N GLU A 85 -132.09 -15.57 51.85
CA GLU A 85 -131.16 -16.31 50.99
C GLU A 85 -129.82 -16.63 51.66
N THR A 86 -129.46 -17.91 51.64
CA THR A 86 -128.19 -18.51 52.08
C THR A 86 -127.30 -18.85 50.88
N GLY A 87 -127.32 -18.00 49.84
CA GLY A 87 -126.68 -18.25 48.54
C GLY A 87 -125.17 -17.96 48.50
N GLY A 88 -124.35 -18.98 48.77
CA GLY A 88 -122.91 -18.92 48.50
C GLY A 88 -122.58 -19.09 47.02
N LEU A 89 -121.84 -18.14 46.43
CA LEU A 89 -121.37 -18.23 45.04
C LEU A 89 -120.36 -19.37 44.88
N THR A 90 -120.77 -20.41 44.14
CA THR A 90 -119.89 -21.51 43.76
C THR A 90 -119.66 -21.47 42.25
N TYR A 91 -118.42 -21.20 41.84
CA TYR A 91 -118.02 -21.27 40.44
C TYR A 91 -117.30 -22.60 40.16
N SER A 92 -117.96 -23.47 39.39
CA SER A 92 -117.39 -24.76 38.93
C SER A 92 -117.07 -24.67 37.44
N GLY A 93 -115.81 -24.35 37.14
CA GLY A 93 -115.29 -24.28 35.78
C GLY A 93 -113.76 -24.32 35.79
N ASN A 94 -113.16 -24.79 34.70
CA ASN A 94 -111.71 -24.89 34.60
C ASN A 94 -111.08 -23.50 34.69
N ALA A 95 -110.30 -23.25 35.75
CA ALA A 95 -109.50 -22.03 35.86
C ALA A 95 -108.48 -21.98 34.70
N LEU A 96 -108.27 -20.78 34.14
CA LEU A 96 -107.28 -20.55 33.09
C LEU A 96 -105.87 -20.83 33.63
N MET A 97 -105.29 -21.95 33.18
CA MET A 97 -103.93 -22.36 33.52
C MET A 97 -102.91 -21.44 32.83
N ALA A 98 -102.23 -20.59 33.60
CA ALA A 98 -101.12 -19.78 33.11
C ALA A 98 -99.81 -20.58 33.23
N THR A 99 -99.36 -21.20 32.14
CA THR A 99 -98.19 -22.09 32.12
C THR A 99 -96.84 -21.39 31.92
N ALA A 100 -96.78 -20.05 31.91
CA ALA A 100 -95.53 -19.31 31.79
C ALA A 100 -95.54 -17.94 32.51
N VAL A 101 -94.40 -17.61 33.12
CA VAL A 101 -94.11 -16.25 33.61
C VAL A 101 -94.02 -15.31 32.40
N GLY A 102 -94.93 -14.32 32.34
CA GLY A 102 -94.94 -13.28 31.28
C GLY A 102 -96.21 -13.21 30.44
N ALA A 103 -97.11 -14.20 30.51
CA ALA A 103 -98.37 -14.18 29.75
C ALA A 103 -99.43 -13.25 30.38
N GLN A 104 -99.42 -11.96 30.01
CA GLN A 104 -100.54 -11.06 30.28
C GLN A 104 -101.62 -11.16 29.19
N SER A 105 -102.70 -11.90 29.45
CA SER A 105 -103.92 -11.81 28.64
C SER A 105 -104.72 -10.56 29.01
N THR A 106 -104.54 -9.48 28.26
CA THR A 106 -105.33 -8.25 28.40
C THR A 106 -106.75 -8.48 27.85
N GLY A 107 -107.69 -8.90 28.71
CA GLY A 107 -108.96 -9.43 28.21
C GLY A 107 -110.19 -9.43 29.12
N TYR A 108 -110.20 -8.80 30.30
CA TYR A 108 -111.44 -8.50 31.02
C TYR A 108 -111.36 -7.17 31.77
N THR A 109 -111.79 -6.09 31.12
CA THR A 109 -112.05 -4.81 31.78
C THR A 109 -113.34 -4.92 32.59
N GLY A 110 -113.24 -5.31 33.86
CA GLY A 110 -114.36 -5.34 34.80
C GLY A 110 -114.83 -3.95 35.26
N ALA A 111 -114.95 -2.99 34.35
CA ALA A 111 -115.64 -1.72 34.57
C ALA A 111 -116.88 -1.69 33.64
N SER A 112 -118.06 -1.50 34.23
CA SER A 112 -119.40 -1.63 33.60
C SER A 112 -119.73 -3.02 33.05
N GLY A 113 -120.25 -3.93 33.89
CA GLY A 113 -120.54 -5.31 33.47
C GLY A 113 -121.36 -6.20 34.43
N SER A 114 -122.20 -5.63 35.29
CA SER A 114 -123.20 -6.31 36.17
C SER A 114 -122.74 -7.35 37.21
N ASN A 115 -121.65 -8.10 37.00
CA ASN A 115 -121.24 -9.22 37.84
C ASN A 115 -119.85 -9.01 38.47
N SER A 116 -119.80 -8.33 39.61
CA SER A 116 -118.62 -8.31 40.48
C SER A 116 -119.05 -8.61 41.90
N VAL A 117 -118.27 -9.40 42.64
CA VAL A 117 -118.60 -9.70 44.04
C VAL A 117 -118.15 -8.54 44.91
N PHE A 118 -119.12 -7.70 45.29
CA PHE A 118 -118.92 -6.57 46.20
C PHE A 118 -119.20 -6.99 47.65
N PHE A 119 -118.33 -6.57 48.56
CA PHE A 119 -118.48 -6.80 49.99
C PHE A 119 -118.74 -5.46 50.72
N GLY A 120 -119.92 -4.86 50.55
CA GLY A 120 -120.23 -3.51 51.08
C GLY A 120 -121.71 -3.14 51.20
N GLY A 121 -122.08 -2.37 52.22
CA GLY A 121 -123.44 -1.91 52.52
C GLY A 121 -123.77 -1.81 54.02
N PRO A 122 -124.55 -0.80 54.49
CA PRO A 122 -124.82 -0.59 55.92
C PRO A 122 -125.85 -1.56 56.50
N VAL A 123 -125.57 -2.10 57.68
CA VAL A 123 -126.50 -2.98 58.41
C VAL A 123 -127.39 -2.14 59.35
N THR A 124 -128.62 -1.87 58.93
CA THR A 124 -129.68 -1.35 59.81
C THR A 124 -130.90 -2.27 59.75
N GLY A 125 -131.14 -3.01 60.83
CA GLY A 125 -132.01 -4.18 60.88
C GLY A 125 -131.16 -5.44 61.03
N GLY A 126 -131.10 -5.99 62.25
CA GLY A 126 -130.14 -7.04 62.59
C GLY A 126 -130.52 -8.42 62.06
N LEU A 127 -129.90 -8.84 60.95
CA LEU A 127 -129.68 -10.24 60.51
C LEU A 127 -128.34 -10.30 59.73
N PRO A 128 -127.73 -11.50 59.52
CA PRO A 128 -126.29 -11.65 59.72
C PRO A 128 -125.39 -11.59 58.47
N LEU A 129 -124.14 -11.23 58.71
CA LEU A 129 -122.96 -11.47 57.86
C LEU A 129 -122.19 -12.72 58.36
N PRO A 130 -121.33 -13.38 57.56
CA PRO A 130 -120.73 -12.90 56.30
C PRO A 130 -121.01 -13.75 55.04
N ILE A 131 -120.59 -13.18 53.89
CA ILE A 131 -120.75 -13.73 52.54
C ILE A 131 -119.47 -14.49 52.14
N ASP A 132 -119.64 -15.71 51.61
CA ASP A 132 -118.57 -16.59 51.10
C ASP A 132 -118.53 -16.60 49.56
N PHE A 133 -117.32 -16.63 48.98
CA PHE A 133 -117.09 -16.93 47.56
C PHE A 133 -116.21 -18.19 47.41
N ARG A 134 -116.61 -19.14 46.55
CA ARG A 134 -115.97 -20.47 46.45
C ARG A 134 -115.68 -20.88 44.99
N ILE A 135 -114.50 -21.45 44.79
CA ILE A 135 -114.05 -22.11 43.55
C ILE A 135 -113.70 -23.56 43.89
N ALA A 136 -114.16 -24.53 43.11
CA ALA A 136 -113.90 -25.95 43.35
C ALA A 136 -113.62 -26.73 42.06
N GLY A 137 -112.89 -27.84 42.17
CA GLY A 137 -112.58 -28.73 41.04
C GLY A 137 -111.27 -28.41 40.30
N ILE A 138 -110.34 -27.70 40.93
CA ILE A 138 -109.06 -27.30 40.33
C ILE A 138 -108.10 -28.50 40.33
N ASN A 139 -107.85 -29.12 39.17
CA ASN A 139 -106.82 -30.16 39.07
C ASN A 139 -105.43 -29.53 38.99
N THR A 140 -104.55 -29.92 39.89
CA THR A 140 -103.15 -29.43 39.98
C THR A 140 -102.10 -30.52 39.85
N ALA A 141 -102.52 -31.80 39.70
CA ALA A 141 -101.74 -33.03 39.87
C ALA A 141 -100.36 -33.10 39.16
N SER A 142 -100.21 -32.39 38.04
CA SER A 142 -99.02 -32.41 37.18
C SER A 142 -98.07 -31.22 37.39
N LEU A 143 -98.36 -30.32 38.32
CA LEU A 143 -97.62 -29.07 38.50
C LEU A 143 -96.45 -29.21 39.48
N SER A 144 -95.30 -28.62 39.17
CA SER A 144 -94.07 -28.75 39.97
C SER A 144 -94.17 -28.10 41.36
N ARG A 145 -94.81 -26.93 41.43
CA ARG A 145 -95.19 -26.23 42.66
C ARG A 145 -96.37 -25.33 42.38
N VAL A 146 -97.47 -25.50 43.13
CA VAL A 146 -98.72 -24.76 42.92
C VAL A 146 -98.73 -23.46 43.73
N GLN A 147 -99.11 -22.35 43.10
CA GLN A 147 -99.41 -21.07 43.77
C GLN A 147 -100.74 -20.49 43.27
N LEU A 148 -101.52 -19.88 44.16
CA LEU A 148 -102.71 -19.10 43.81
C LEU A 148 -102.42 -17.60 43.86
N THR A 149 -102.96 -16.83 42.92
CA THR A 149 -102.95 -15.37 42.92
C THR A 149 -104.35 -14.80 42.71
N PHE A 150 -104.64 -13.60 43.23
CA PHE A 150 -105.93 -12.93 43.05
C PHE A 150 -105.84 -11.41 43.25
N GLY A 151 -106.70 -10.65 42.59
CA GLY A 151 -106.80 -9.20 42.73
C GLY A 151 -107.83 -8.76 43.77
N LEU A 152 -107.54 -7.69 44.52
CA LEU A 152 -108.51 -6.99 45.36
C LEU A 152 -108.56 -5.49 45.01
N TYR A 153 -109.78 -4.98 44.81
CA TYR A 153 -110.06 -3.56 44.63
C TYR A 153 -110.56 -2.95 45.95
N THR A 154 -109.95 -1.86 46.39
CA THR A 154 -110.18 -1.27 47.73
C THR A 154 -110.44 0.24 47.68
N GLN A 155 -111.24 0.77 48.60
CA GLN A 155 -111.47 2.22 48.74
C GLN A 155 -110.38 2.89 49.59
N GLN A 156 -110.01 4.13 49.25
CA GLN A 156 -108.92 4.95 49.81
C GLN A 156 -107.52 4.29 49.81
N GLY A 157 -107.30 3.22 49.05
CA GLY A 157 -105.98 2.60 48.88
C GLY A 157 -105.44 1.88 50.13
N LEU A 158 -106.22 1.81 51.21
CA LEU A 158 -105.91 1.00 52.37
C LEU A 158 -105.96 -0.48 51.97
N ALA A 159 -104.86 -1.20 52.19
CA ALA A 159 -104.84 -2.65 52.00
C ALA A 159 -105.73 -3.34 53.05
N PRO A 160 -106.42 -4.44 52.71
CA PRO A 160 -107.10 -5.24 53.71
C PRO A 160 -106.04 -5.82 54.66
N THR A 161 -106.31 -5.80 55.96
CA THR A 161 -105.46 -6.53 56.90
C THR A 161 -105.82 -8.02 56.88
N THR A 162 -104.92 -8.89 57.31
CA THR A 162 -105.12 -10.35 57.33
C THR A 162 -106.33 -10.79 58.15
N GLY A 163 -106.84 -9.91 59.03
CA GLY A 163 -108.06 -10.13 59.79
C GLY A 163 -109.33 -9.60 59.14
N ASP A 164 -109.28 -8.76 58.10
CA ASP A 164 -110.46 -8.27 57.35
C ASP A 164 -111.02 -9.33 56.36
N PHE A 165 -110.15 -10.21 55.83
CA PHE A 165 -110.46 -11.15 54.74
C PHE A 165 -109.56 -12.40 54.81
N LEU A 166 -110.16 -13.60 54.71
CA LEU A 166 -109.47 -14.89 54.79
C LEU A 166 -109.49 -15.65 53.47
N VAL A 167 -108.38 -16.29 53.14
CA VAL A 167 -108.27 -17.26 52.04
C VAL A 167 -108.08 -18.65 52.64
N GLN A 168 -108.86 -19.61 52.17
CA GLN A 168 -108.85 -20.98 52.66
C GLN A 168 -108.87 -21.96 51.50
N TYR A 169 -108.06 -23.02 51.54
CA TYR A 169 -108.15 -24.12 50.56
C TYR A 169 -108.66 -25.41 51.21
N SER A 170 -109.11 -26.33 50.38
CA SER A 170 -109.53 -27.68 50.75
C SER A 170 -109.23 -28.66 49.62
N THR A 171 -108.88 -29.89 49.95
CA THR A 171 -108.75 -31.01 49.00
C THR A 171 -109.93 -31.99 49.07
N ASP A 172 -110.98 -31.67 49.83
CA ASP A 172 -112.13 -32.53 50.14
C ASP A 172 -113.51 -31.86 49.94
N GLY A 173 -113.56 -30.72 49.24
CA GLY A 173 -114.81 -29.97 49.00
C GLY A 173 -115.24 -29.08 50.16
N PHE A 174 -114.31 -28.73 51.04
CA PHE A 174 -114.48 -27.94 52.28
C PHE A 174 -115.15 -28.67 53.45
N ALA A 175 -115.09 -30.01 53.51
CA ALA A 175 -115.35 -30.73 54.75
C ALA A 175 -114.26 -30.40 55.79
N THR A 176 -113.00 -30.30 55.34
CA THR A 176 -111.90 -29.64 56.05
C THR A 176 -111.33 -28.49 55.21
N SER A 177 -110.80 -27.46 55.87
CA SER A 177 -110.29 -26.27 55.19
C SER A 177 -109.11 -25.65 55.94
N THR A 178 -108.02 -25.38 55.22
CA THR A 178 -106.81 -24.77 55.77
C THR A 178 -106.76 -23.29 55.39
N THR A 179 -106.71 -22.39 56.38
CA THR A 179 -106.45 -20.96 56.16
C THR A 179 -105.02 -20.76 55.72
N VAL A 180 -104.82 -19.97 54.67
CA VAL A 180 -103.50 -19.64 54.12
C VAL A 180 -103.26 -18.14 54.16
N GLY A 181 -102.01 -17.77 54.48
CA GLY A 181 -101.52 -16.40 54.32
C GLY A 181 -101.48 -16.00 52.85
N TYR A 182 -101.68 -14.72 52.59
CA TYR A 182 -101.52 -14.12 51.29
C TYR A 182 -100.87 -12.74 51.43
N SER A 183 -99.96 -12.41 50.53
CA SER A 183 -99.21 -11.15 50.50
C SER A 183 -99.47 -10.37 49.22
N ARG A 184 -99.30 -9.04 49.28
CA ARG A 184 -99.50 -8.13 48.15
C ARG A 184 -98.27 -8.15 47.24
N ASN A 185 -98.46 -8.47 45.97
CA ASN A 185 -97.37 -8.59 44.99
C ASN A 185 -96.86 -7.23 44.52
N THR A 186 -97.75 -6.24 44.33
CA THR A 186 -97.42 -4.92 43.77
C THR A 186 -98.28 -3.78 44.34
N ASN A 187 -97.71 -2.58 44.38
CA ASN A 187 -98.38 -1.37 44.87
C ASN A 187 -98.88 -0.49 43.71
N ASN A 188 -100.10 -0.72 43.22
CA ASN A 188 -100.75 0.16 42.23
C ASN A 188 -101.78 1.10 42.88
N THR A 189 -101.30 2.23 43.40
CA THR A 189 -102.16 3.38 43.76
C THR A 189 -102.25 4.34 42.58
N ALA A 190 -103.42 4.42 41.93
CA ALA A 190 -103.68 5.45 40.93
C ALA A 190 -103.78 6.82 41.62
N ALA A 191 -102.95 7.78 41.22
CA ALA A 191 -102.96 9.11 41.82
C ALA A 191 -104.27 9.85 41.52
N GLY A 192 -104.90 10.40 42.56
CA GLY A 192 -106.08 11.28 42.44
C GLY A 192 -107.45 10.62 42.49
N THR A 193 -107.56 9.29 42.66
CA THR A 193 -108.86 8.61 42.86
C THR A 193 -108.94 7.94 44.23
N ASN A 194 -110.14 7.88 44.81
CA ASN A 194 -110.39 7.27 46.12
C ASN A 194 -110.42 5.72 46.08
N PHE A 195 -109.76 5.06 45.13
CA PHE A 195 -109.78 3.58 44.99
C PHE A 195 -108.48 3.02 44.38
N ALA A 196 -108.10 1.78 44.73
CA ALA A 196 -106.89 1.11 44.23
C ALA A 196 -107.10 -0.39 43.93
N TRP A 197 -106.49 -0.90 42.87
CA TRP A 197 -106.46 -2.34 42.52
C TRP A 197 -105.10 -2.94 42.87
N ASN A 198 -105.09 -4.10 43.54
CA ASN A 198 -103.87 -4.73 44.04
C ASN A 198 -103.90 -6.24 43.84
N LEU A 199 -102.83 -6.79 43.25
CA LEU A 199 -102.67 -8.24 43.09
C LEU A 199 -102.00 -8.85 44.33
N TYR A 200 -102.49 -10.00 44.76
CA TYR A 200 -101.98 -10.79 45.89
C TYR A 200 -101.59 -12.20 45.45
N SER A 201 -100.64 -12.81 46.15
CA SER A 201 -100.32 -14.24 46.07
C SER A 201 -100.64 -14.92 47.38
N VAL A 202 -101.06 -16.18 47.35
CA VAL A 202 -100.95 -17.07 48.51
C VAL A 202 -99.47 -17.38 48.76
N ASP A 203 -99.05 -17.24 50.01
CA ASP A 203 -97.65 -17.36 50.42
C ASP A 203 -97.19 -18.83 50.47
N ALA A 204 -98.10 -19.71 50.91
CA ALA A 204 -97.86 -21.15 50.96
C ALA A 204 -97.98 -21.80 49.57
N ALA A 205 -97.15 -22.81 49.30
CA ALA A 205 -97.41 -23.73 48.20
C ALA A 205 -98.72 -24.49 48.46
N LEU A 206 -99.64 -24.48 47.50
CA LEU A 206 -100.87 -25.26 47.59
C LEU A 206 -100.59 -26.73 47.26
N PRO A 207 -101.36 -27.68 47.83
CA PRO A 207 -101.09 -29.09 47.63
C PRO A 207 -101.36 -29.48 46.18
N ASN A 208 -100.44 -30.27 45.64
CA ASN A 208 -100.52 -30.81 44.29
C ASN A 208 -101.48 -32.03 44.28
N VAL A 209 -102.74 -31.82 43.88
CA VAL A 209 -103.83 -32.81 43.92
C VAL A 209 -104.77 -32.75 42.72
N ASN A 210 -105.48 -33.86 42.45
CA ASN A 210 -106.44 -34.00 41.34
C ASN A 210 -107.67 -33.08 41.44
N SER A 211 -108.05 -32.63 42.65
CA SER A 211 -109.17 -31.71 42.86
C SER A 211 -108.90 -30.85 44.10
N LEU A 212 -108.60 -29.59 43.88
CA LEU A 212 -108.40 -28.55 44.87
C LEU A 212 -109.59 -27.57 44.83
N ALA A 213 -109.98 -27.06 45.99
CA ALA A 213 -110.99 -26.03 46.15
C ALA A 213 -110.43 -24.88 46.97
N VAL A 214 -110.82 -23.64 46.64
CA VAL A 214 -110.42 -22.41 47.35
C VAL A 214 -111.65 -21.56 47.66
N ARG A 215 -111.76 -21.09 48.90
CA ARG A 215 -112.80 -20.16 49.35
C ARG A 215 -112.21 -18.89 49.94
N PHE A 216 -112.97 -17.82 49.78
CA PHE A 216 -112.66 -16.47 50.21
C PHE A 216 -113.79 -16.01 51.14
N VAL A 217 -113.43 -15.56 52.35
CA VAL A 217 -114.37 -15.30 53.45
C VAL A 217 -114.13 -13.89 54.00
N ARG A 218 -115.15 -13.03 53.99
CA ARG A 218 -115.09 -11.74 54.71
C ARG A 218 -115.27 -11.99 56.21
N THR A 219 -114.50 -11.34 57.07
CA THR A 219 -114.67 -11.45 58.52
C THR A 219 -115.58 -10.35 59.08
N THR A 220 -115.92 -10.46 60.36
CA THR A 220 -116.59 -9.41 61.14
C THR A 220 -115.69 -8.20 61.48
N GLN A 221 -114.39 -8.25 61.20
CA GLN A 221 -113.45 -7.16 61.55
C GLN A 221 -113.49 -5.97 60.58
N ALA A 222 -114.17 -6.12 59.43
CA ALA A 222 -114.24 -5.12 58.36
C ALA A 222 -115.19 -3.91 58.64
N THR A 223 -115.52 -3.63 59.91
CA THR A 223 -116.43 -2.56 60.36
C THR A 223 -115.75 -1.63 61.39
N GLY A 224 -115.52 -0.36 61.04
CA GLY A 224 -115.06 0.67 61.98
C GLY A 224 -114.14 1.75 61.37
N SER A 225 -114.35 3.00 61.77
CA SER A 225 -113.57 4.18 61.36
C SER A 225 -112.50 4.55 62.41
N PRO A 226 -111.33 5.08 62.01
CA PRO A 226 -110.36 5.64 62.96
C PRO A 226 -110.86 6.87 63.74
N ASN A 227 -111.90 7.59 63.29
CA ASN A 227 -112.31 8.88 63.88
C ASN A 227 -113.84 9.15 63.89
N GLY A 228 -114.58 8.44 64.74
CA GLY A 228 -115.51 9.09 65.69
C GLY A 228 -116.93 9.53 65.28
N THR A 229 -117.29 9.77 64.01
CA THR A 229 -118.67 10.21 63.66
C THR A 229 -119.25 9.58 62.39
N GLY A 230 -120.36 8.84 62.53
CA GLY A 230 -121.19 8.39 61.40
C GLY A 230 -120.83 7.02 60.81
N ASN A 231 -121.85 6.31 60.32
CA ASN A 231 -121.82 4.93 59.84
C ASN A 231 -121.25 4.79 58.40
N THR A 232 -120.11 4.10 58.23
CA THR A 232 -119.60 3.62 56.91
C THR A 232 -118.75 2.33 57.05
N THR A 233 -118.97 1.33 56.19
CA THR A 233 -118.19 0.07 56.08
C THR A 233 -116.90 0.21 55.26
N LYS A 234 -115.93 -0.69 55.46
CA LYS A 234 -114.84 -0.91 54.47
C LYS A 234 -115.34 -1.81 53.35
N ASP A 235 -115.36 -1.30 52.12
CA ASP A 235 -115.86 -2.03 50.96
C ASP A 235 -114.73 -2.51 50.06
N PHE A 236 -114.76 -3.81 49.72
CA PHE A 236 -113.76 -4.48 48.87
C PHE A 236 -114.43 -5.30 47.76
N ARG A 237 -113.71 -5.52 46.65
CA ARG A 237 -114.12 -6.39 45.53
C ARG A 237 -113.00 -7.35 45.15
N LEU A 238 -113.34 -8.62 44.96
CA LEU A 238 -112.43 -9.67 44.46
C LEU A 238 -112.40 -9.68 42.91
N ASP A 239 -111.23 -9.94 42.34
CA ASP A 239 -110.98 -10.01 40.90
C ASP A 239 -109.84 -10.98 40.54
N ASP A 240 -109.68 -11.29 39.26
CA ASP A 240 -108.49 -11.95 38.64
C ASP A 240 -107.84 -13.13 39.43
N VAL A 241 -108.63 -14.13 39.83
CA VAL A 241 -108.14 -15.33 40.55
C VAL A 241 -107.49 -16.33 39.57
N ARG A 242 -106.23 -16.73 39.81
CA ARG A 242 -105.43 -17.63 38.94
C ARG A 242 -104.62 -18.64 39.73
N VAL A 243 -104.29 -19.77 39.10
CA VAL A 243 -103.41 -20.82 39.62
C VAL A 243 -102.20 -20.97 38.70
N ASN A 244 -100.99 -20.96 39.30
CA ASN A 244 -99.70 -20.92 38.63
C ASN A 244 -98.86 -22.16 39.00
N SER A 245 -97.97 -22.59 38.09
CA SER A 245 -96.94 -23.61 38.34
C SER A 245 -95.56 -22.98 38.34
N LEU A 246 -94.76 -23.21 39.39
CA LEU A 246 -93.42 -22.64 39.53
C LEU A 246 -92.35 -23.73 39.45
N THR A 247 -91.33 -23.51 38.63
CA THR A 247 -90.21 -24.46 38.43
C THR A 247 -89.15 -24.27 39.52
N PRO A 248 -88.70 -25.33 40.22
CA PRO A 248 -87.56 -25.28 41.13
C PRO A 248 -86.26 -24.97 40.38
N THR A 249 -85.45 -24.04 40.89
CA THR A 249 -84.14 -23.70 40.30
C THR A 249 -83.04 -23.65 41.36
N LEU A 250 -81.81 -23.95 40.93
CA LEU A 250 -80.59 -23.82 41.71
C LEU A 250 -79.52 -23.07 40.91
N THR A 251 -78.86 -22.13 41.57
CA THR A 251 -77.75 -21.34 41.05
C THR A 251 -76.67 -21.17 42.12
N ALA A 252 -75.44 -20.96 41.67
CA ALA A 252 -74.32 -20.57 42.51
C ALA A 252 -73.66 -19.33 41.89
N THR A 253 -72.98 -18.52 42.69
CA THR A 253 -72.34 -17.27 42.22
C THR A 253 -71.15 -17.47 41.28
N ILE A 254 -70.62 -18.69 41.18
CA ILE A 254 -69.42 -19.02 40.39
C ILE A 254 -69.55 -20.40 39.73
N ASP A 255 -68.81 -20.57 38.64
CA ASP A 255 -68.79 -21.79 37.81
C ASP A 255 -67.51 -22.61 38.04
N SER A 256 -66.43 -21.95 38.46
CA SER A 256 -65.18 -22.57 38.87
C SER A 256 -64.44 -21.75 39.93
N GLN A 257 -63.54 -22.39 40.67
CA GLN A 257 -62.74 -21.78 41.73
C GLN A 257 -61.37 -22.45 41.85
N ILE A 258 -60.31 -21.66 42.03
CA ILE A 258 -58.95 -22.16 42.22
C ILE A 258 -58.47 -21.76 43.61
N PHE A 259 -57.97 -22.74 44.35
CA PHE A 259 -57.41 -22.58 45.69
C PHE A 259 -55.89 -22.47 45.63
N PRO A 260 -55.28 -21.66 46.50
CA PRO A 260 -53.83 -21.46 46.50
C PRO A 260 -53.10 -22.76 46.88
N ASP A 261 -51.90 -22.91 46.35
CA ASP A 261 -50.96 -23.98 46.68
C ASP A 261 -50.82 -24.14 48.20
N THR A 262 -51.22 -25.30 48.71
CA THR A 262 -51.36 -25.57 50.15
C THR A 262 -50.52 -26.78 50.54
N PRO A 263 -49.64 -26.70 51.56
CA PRO A 263 -48.87 -27.84 52.02
C PRO A 263 -49.75 -28.99 52.53
N THR A 264 -49.31 -30.24 52.34
CA THR A 264 -50.03 -31.43 52.84
C THR A 264 -50.30 -31.31 54.36
N ASN A 265 -51.51 -31.69 54.77
CA ASN A 265 -52.04 -31.59 56.14
C ASN A 265 -52.28 -30.17 56.68
N GLN A 266 -52.11 -29.12 55.86
CA GLN A 266 -52.58 -27.77 56.17
C GLN A 266 -53.92 -27.46 55.49
N ARG A 267 -54.52 -26.32 55.83
CA ARG A 267 -55.79 -25.83 55.24
C ARG A 267 -55.54 -24.49 54.57
N SER A 268 -56.13 -24.29 53.39
CA SER A 268 -56.20 -22.97 52.77
C SER A 268 -57.07 -22.02 53.61
N ALA A 269 -56.96 -20.72 53.33
CA ALA A 269 -58.03 -19.79 53.71
C ALA A 269 -59.37 -20.24 53.08
N PRO A 270 -60.51 -20.02 53.75
CA PRO A 270 -61.82 -20.25 53.14
C PRO A 270 -62.05 -19.25 52.02
N GLN A 271 -62.70 -19.72 50.96
CA GLN A 271 -63.29 -18.88 49.93
C GLN A 271 -64.80 -19.12 49.91
N GLU A 272 -65.58 -18.05 49.80
CA GLU A 272 -67.03 -18.09 49.90
C GLU A 272 -67.70 -18.19 48.52
N LEU A 273 -68.83 -18.89 48.45
CA LEU A 273 -69.76 -18.84 47.32
C LEU A 273 -71.20 -18.83 47.83
N THR A 274 -72.08 -18.08 47.17
CA THR A 274 -73.50 -18.04 47.54
C THR A 274 -74.26 -19.09 46.76
N VAL A 275 -74.94 -19.99 47.47
CA VAL A 275 -75.89 -20.94 46.89
C VAL A 275 -77.28 -20.35 46.98
N THR A 276 -77.90 -20.12 45.82
CA THR A 276 -79.26 -19.59 45.71
C THR A 276 -80.17 -20.63 45.07
N GLY A 277 -81.32 -20.86 45.67
CA GLY A 277 -82.35 -21.73 45.14
C GLY A 277 -83.70 -21.04 45.22
N SER A 278 -84.57 -21.30 44.25
CA SER A 278 -85.93 -20.76 44.26
C SER A 278 -86.98 -21.82 43.97
N ASN A 279 -88.16 -21.66 44.56
CA ASN A 279 -89.32 -22.56 44.43
C ASN A 279 -89.05 -24.03 44.85
N LEU A 280 -87.96 -24.30 45.58
CA LEU A 280 -87.57 -25.63 46.03
C LEU A 280 -88.62 -26.26 46.95
N THR A 281 -88.71 -27.59 46.88
CA THR A 281 -89.59 -28.44 47.72
C THR A 281 -88.79 -29.36 48.65
N SER A 282 -87.46 -29.25 48.66
CA SER A 282 -86.52 -30.03 49.48
C SER A 282 -85.25 -29.20 49.72
N ALA A 283 -84.41 -29.61 50.68
CA ALA A 283 -83.15 -28.94 50.97
C ALA A 283 -82.13 -29.06 49.82
N ALA A 284 -81.35 -28.00 49.62
CA ALA A 284 -80.23 -28.01 48.68
C ALA A 284 -79.00 -28.62 49.38
N THR A 285 -78.54 -29.75 48.87
CA THR A 285 -77.33 -30.45 49.33
C THR A 285 -76.11 -29.88 48.64
N VAL A 286 -75.11 -29.42 49.38
CA VAL A 286 -73.79 -29.00 48.84
C VAL A 286 -72.75 -30.05 49.23
N THR A 287 -72.11 -30.70 48.26
CA THR A 287 -71.14 -31.79 48.49
C THR A 287 -69.83 -31.55 47.76
N ALA A 288 -68.74 -31.53 48.53
CA ALA A 288 -67.37 -31.33 48.08
C ALA A 288 -66.67 -32.68 47.73
N PRO A 289 -65.73 -32.67 46.78
CA PRO A 289 -64.86 -33.80 46.50
C PRO A 289 -63.79 -33.98 47.59
N ALA A 290 -63.13 -35.14 47.60
CA ALA A 290 -62.02 -35.42 48.49
C ALA A 290 -60.92 -34.34 48.41
N GLY A 291 -60.28 -34.03 49.54
CA GLY A 291 -59.32 -32.93 49.65
C GLY A 291 -59.93 -31.55 49.83
N PHE A 292 -61.26 -31.40 49.71
CA PHE A 292 -61.99 -30.16 49.97
C PHE A 292 -63.06 -30.38 51.05
N LEU A 293 -63.40 -29.31 51.77
CA LEU A 293 -64.44 -29.32 52.79
C LEU A 293 -65.27 -28.03 52.72
N VAL A 294 -66.54 -28.14 53.08
CA VAL A 294 -67.56 -27.09 53.01
C VAL A 294 -68.19 -26.82 54.37
N ARG A 295 -68.75 -25.61 54.52
CA ARG A 295 -69.55 -25.21 55.68
C ARG A 295 -70.42 -24.00 55.34
N VAL A 296 -71.56 -23.81 56.00
CA VAL A 296 -72.26 -22.50 55.97
C VAL A 296 -71.35 -21.43 56.57
N ALA A 297 -71.10 -20.36 55.83
CA ALA A 297 -70.21 -19.27 56.21
C ALA A 297 -70.69 -18.55 57.48
N GLY A 298 -69.75 -17.99 58.24
CA GLY A 298 -70.05 -17.32 59.52
C GLY A 298 -70.50 -18.24 60.68
N THR A 299 -70.60 -19.56 60.48
CA THR A 299 -70.97 -20.50 61.54
C THR A 299 -69.74 -21.09 62.26
N THR A 300 -69.88 -21.49 63.53
CA THR A 300 -68.83 -22.19 64.29
C THR A 300 -68.77 -23.69 64.04
N ASN A 301 -69.54 -24.19 63.06
CA ASN A 301 -69.58 -25.62 62.75
C ASN A 301 -68.24 -26.12 62.22
N ALA A 302 -68.02 -27.44 62.27
CA ALA A 302 -66.88 -28.06 61.61
C ALA A 302 -67.04 -28.00 60.09
N TYR A 303 -65.92 -27.92 59.38
CA TYR A 303 -65.88 -28.14 57.93
C TYR A 303 -66.08 -29.62 57.62
N THR A 304 -67.04 -29.95 56.76
CA THR A 304 -67.46 -31.33 56.41
C THR A 304 -67.38 -31.55 54.90
N GLN A 305 -67.48 -32.80 54.41
CA GLN A 305 -67.56 -33.04 52.96
C GLN A 305 -68.93 -32.68 52.35
N SER A 306 -69.99 -32.55 53.16
CA SER A 306 -71.32 -32.18 52.67
C SER A 306 -72.11 -31.42 53.74
N ILE A 307 -72.99 -30.52 53.29
CA ILE A 307 -73.93 -29.74 54.11
C ILE A 307 -75.31 -29.65 53.43
N GLN A 308 -76.35 -29.38 54.24
CA GLN A 308 -77.73 -29.19 53.78
C GLN A 308 -78.17 -27.74 54.01
N LEU A 309 -78.81 -27.14 53.00
CA LEU A 309 -79.35 -25.79 53.04
C LEU A 309 -80.88 -25.88 52.94
N THR A 310 -81.58 -25.68 54.05
CA THR A 310 -83.03 -25.82 54.14
C THR A 310 -83.75 -24.62 53.50
N PRO A 311 -84.76 -24.81 52.64
CA PRO A 311 -85.48 -23.68 52.05
C PRO A 311 -86.40 -23.04 53.08
N ASN A 312 -86.63 -21.74 52.93
CA ASN A 312 -87.70 -21.07 53.69
C ASN A 312 -89.09 -21.54 53.22
N VAL A 313 -90.16 -21.07 53.87
CA VAL A 313 -91.55 -21.43 53.53
C VAL A 313 -91.94 -21.13 52.07
N ASN A 314 -91.26 -20.19 51.43
CA ASN A 314 -91.45 -19.84 50.02
C ASN A 314 -90.58 -20.70 49.07
N GLY A 315 -89.87 -21.72 49.58
CA GLY A 315 -88.98 -22.60 48.82
C GLY A 315 -87.67 -21.94 48.39
N ASN A 316 -87.30 -20.81 48.99
CA ASN A 316 -86.09 -20.11 48.60
C ASN A 316 -84.95 -20.42 49.57
N VAL A 317 -83.76 -20.64 49.02
CA VAL A 317 -82.47 -20.78 49.71
C VAL A 317 -81.58 -19.63 49.22
N SER A 318 -80.81 -19.00 50.10
CA SER A 318 -79.81 -17.98 49.72
C SER A 318 -78.73 -17.93 50.79
N GLU A 319 -77.89 -18.96 50.83
CA GLU A 319 -76.90 -19.15 51.89
C GLU A 319 -75.48 -18.98 51.35
N LEU A 320 -74.61 -18.39 52.17
CA LEU A 320 -73.19 -18.26 51.87
C LEU A 320 -72.45 -19.50 52.39
N VAL A 321 -71.59 -20.09 51.57
CA VAL A 321 -70.89 -21.35 51.86
C VAL A 321 -69.39 -21.12 51.79
N ASP A 322 -68.70 -21.34 52.90
CA ASP A 322 -67.25 -21.46 52.94
C ASP A 322 -66.83 -22.77 52.26
N VAL A 323 -65.83 -22.70 51.40
CA VAL A 323 -65.10 -23.85 50.86
C VAL A 323 -63.62 -23.70 51.22
N ILE A 324 -62.98 -24.78 51.69
CA ILE A 324 -61.53 -24.84 51.94
C ILE A 324 -60.88 -26.00 51.19
N PHE A 325 -59.62 -25.83 50.83
CA PHE A 325 -58.73 -26.89 50.36
C PHE A 325 -57.90 -27.43 51.55
N ALA A 326 -57.86 -28.76 51.70
CA ALA A 326 -57.24 -29.46 52.81
C ALA A 326 -56.66 -30.83 52.37
N PRO A 327 -55.53 -30.84 51.64
CA PRO A 327 -54.94 -32.06 51.07
C PRO A 327 -54.31 -32.98 52.14
N THR A 328 -54.57 -34.30 52.07
CA THR A 328 -54.17 -35.29 53.09
C THR A 328 -53.24 -36.42 52.60
N LEU A 329 -52.92 -36.49 51.30
CA LEU A 329 -52.03 -37.50 50.72
C LEU A 329 -50.73 -36.86 50.20
N ALA A 330 -49.60 -37.54 50.45
CA ALA A 330 -48.26 -36.96 50.31
C ALA A 330 -47.47 -37.43 49.07
N THR A 331 -48.08 -38.18 48.15
CA THR A 331 -47.35 -38.98 47.14
C THR A 331 -47.18 -38.35 45.75
N SER A 332 -47.63 -37.11 45.50
CA SER A 332 -47.19 -36.31 44.35
C SER A 332 -47.51 -34.81 44.54
N PRO A 333 -46.62 -33.89 44.14
CA PRO A 333 -47.04 -32.55 43.74
C PRO A 333 -47.98 -32.66 42.55
N GLY A 334 -49.08 -31.90 42.53
CA GLY A 334 -50.06 -31.96 41.45
C GLY A 334 -51.41 -31.33 41.81
N PRO A 335 -52.19 -30.91 40.79
CA PRO A 335 -53.50 -30.34 40.99
C PRO A 335 -54.44 -31.38 41.60
N TYR A 336 -55.14 -30.97 42.66
CA TYR A 336 -56.06 -31.78 43.41
C TYR A 336 -57.52 -31.37 43.10
N PRO A 337 -58.45 -32.34 42.96
CA PRO A 337 -58.17 -33.77 42.88
C PRO A 337 -57.59 -34.16 41.50
N ASP A 338 -57.13 -35.41 41.43
CA ASP A 338 -56.65 -36.15 40.26
C ASP A 338 -57.44 -35.83 38.96
N PRO A 339 -56.82 -35.84 37.74
CA PRO A 339 -57.30 -35.08 36.58
C PRO A 339 -58.60 -35.61 35.91
N THR A 340 -59.31 -36.51 36.58
CA THR A 340 -60.72 -36.82 36.31
C THR A 340 -61.70 -35.74 36.82
N GLY A 341 -61.23 -34.80 37.66
CA GLY A 341 -61.88 -33.50 37.89
C GLY A 341 -62.79 -33.45 39.13
N GLY A 342 -62.44 -32.58 40.08
CA GLY A 342 -63.21 -32.34 41.29
C GLY A 342 -64.34 -31.36 41.06
N THR A 343 -65.59 -31.83 41.17
CA THR A 343 -66.76 -30.95 41.16
C THR A 343 -67.35 -30.83 42.55
N LEU A 344 -67.48 -29.60 43.03
CA LEU A 344 -68.41 -29.26 44.09
C LEU A 344 -69.81 -29.32 43.48
N THR A 345 -70.72 -30.08 44.10
CA THR A 345 -72.06 -30.32 43.56
C THR A 345 -73.13 -29.75 44.48
N VAL A 346 -74.12 -29.07 43.89
CA VAL A 346 -75.30 -28.53 44.57
C VAL A 346 -76.56 -29.13 43.95
N SER A 347 -77.33 -29.89 44.72
CA SER A 347 -78.52 -30.60 44.22
C SER A 347 -79.73 -30.46 45.14
N SER A 348 -80.93 -30.45 44.55
CA SER A 348 -82.22 -30.47 45.27
C SER A 348 -83.24 -31.19 44.40
N THR A 349 -84.18 -31.91 45.02
CA THR A 349 -85.28 -32.59 44.33
C THR A 349 -86.03 -31.64 43.39
N GLY A 350 -86.21 -32.04 42.13
CA GLY A 350 -86.94 -31.28 41.12
C GLY A 350 -86.20 -30.11 40.47
N ALA A 351 -84.98 -29.77 40.94
CA ALA A 351 -84.11 -28.79 40.30
C ALA A 351 -82.93 -29.48 39.60
N SER A 352 -82.41 -28.87 38.52
CA SER A 352 -81.18 -29.35 37.88
C SER A 352 -79.97 -29.16 38.81
N THR A 353 -79.15 -30.20 38.98
CA THR A 353 -77.91 -30.13 39.77
C THR A 353 -76.94 -29.09 39.20
N ARG A 354 -76.37 -28.25 40.07
CA ARG A 354 -75.32 -27.29 39.72
C ARG A 354 -73.95 -27.86 40.11
N ASN A 355 -73.09 -28.07 39.13
CA ASN A 355 -71.69 -28.46 39.33
C ASN A 355 -70.79 -27.22 39.21
N ILE A 356 -69.80 -27.14 40.09
CA ILE A 356 -68.81 -26.05 40.17
C ILE A 356 -67.42 -26.72 40.16
N ALA A 357 -66.56 -26.36 39.21
CA ALA A 357 -65.24 -26.98 39.08
C ALA A 357 -64.26 -26.39 40.09
N ILE A 358 -63.67 -27.20 40.97
CA ILE A 358 -62.73 -26.71 41.99
C ILE A 358 -61.38 -27.42 41.93
N THR A 359 -60.29 -26.67 42.04
CA THR A 359 -58.91 -27.19 42.01
C THR A 359 -58.01 -26.49 43.02
N GLY A 360 -56.94 -27.17 43.46
CA GLY A 360 -55.89 -26.59 44.31
C GLY A 360 -54.65 -27.50 44.33
N ASN A 361 -53.43 -26.96 44.46
CA ASN A 361 -52.20 -27.74 44.32
C ASN A 361 -51.60 -28.12 45.69
N ALA A 362 -51.20 -29.38 45.86
CA ALA A 362 -50.59 -29.86 47.11
C ALA A 362 -49.05 -29.68 47.10
N LEU A 363 -48.50 -29.01 48.11
CA LEU A 363 -47.05 -28.82 48.26
C LEU A 363 -46.44 -29.81 49.27
N ALA A 364 -45.24 -30.33 48.96
CA ALA A 364 -44.44 -31.12 49.89
C ALA A 364 -43.86 -30.26 51.02
N PRO A 365 -43.63 -30.80 52.24
CA PRO A 365 -42.98 -30.07 53.33
C PRO A 365 -41.56 -29.63 52.94
N GLN A 366 -41.20 -28.38 53.30
CA GLN A 366 -39.92 -27.78 52.92
C GLN A 366 -38.84 -28.04 53.99
N PRO A 367 -37.65 -28.54 53.61
CA PRO A 367 -36.55 -28.75 54.56
C PRO A 367 -36.03 -27.44 55.14
N LEU A 368 -35.74 -27.45 56.44
CA LEU A 368 -35.22 -26.30 57.18
C LEU A 368 -33.83 -26.61 57.77
N LEU A 369 -32.91 -25.64 57.67
CA LEU A 369 -31.62 -25.63 58.38
C LEU A 369 -31.41 -24.30 59.09
N THR A 370 -30.89 -24.35 60.31
CA THR A 370 -30.60 -23.17 61.15
C THR A 370 -29.29 -23.36 61.92
N ALA A 371 -28.49 -22.31 62.03
CA ALA A 371 -27.24 -22.30 62.80
C ALA A 371 -27.27 -21.22 63.89
N ASN A 372 -26.77 -21.55 65.08
CA ASN A 372 -26.73 -20.65 66.24
C ASN A 372 -25.44 -20.85 67.08
N PRO A 373 -24.61 -19.81 67.32
CA PRO A 373 -24.69 -18.47 66.73
C PRO A 373 -24.46 -18.47 65.21
N ASN A 374 -24.98 -17.45 64.54
CA ASN A 374 -24.80 -17.23 63.10
C ASN A 374 -23.58 -16.34 62.77
N THR A 375 -22.75 -16.01 63.75
CA THR A 375 -21.49 -15.26 63.59
C THR A 375 -20.41 -15.79 64.53
N LEU A 376 -19.16 -15.84 64.07
CA LEU A 376 -17.96 -16.21 64.86
C LEU A 376 -16.79 -15.28 64.50
N ALA A 377 -15.99 -14.85 65.48
CA ALA A 377 -14.94 -13.85 65.28
C ALA A 377 -13.65 -14.23 66.03
N PHE A 378 -12.56 -14.44 65.29
CA PHE A 378 -11.35 -15.12 65.76
C PHE A 378 -10.17 -14.19 66.08
N GLY A 379 -10.31 -12.88 65.85
CA GLY A 379 -9.25 -11.91 66.15
C GLY A 379 -8.03 -12.01 65.22
N ALA A 380 -6.87 -11.60 65.73
CA ALA A 380 -5.61 -11.62 64.98
C ALA A 380 -4.84 -12.94 65.18
N GLN A 381 -4.38 -13.55 64.10
CA GLN A 381 -3.68 -14.83 64.09
C GLN A 381 -2.50 -14.81 63.11
N THR A 382 -1.34 -15.33 63.51
CA THR A 382 -0.16 -15.37 62.65
C THR A 382 -0.38 -16.30 61.45
N VAL A 383 -0.02 -15.85 60.24
CA VAL A 383 -0.13 -16.64 59.00
C VAL A 383 0.53 -18.02 59.16
N GLY A 384 -0.20 -19.08 58.77
CA GLY A 384 0.24 -20.47 58.90
C GLY A 384 0.06 -21.12 60.27
N THR A 385 -0.55 -20.43 61.25
CA THR A 385 -0.84 -20.98 62.58
C THR A 385 -2.35 -21.00 62.88
N SER A 386 -2.80 -21.94 63.71
CA SER A 386 -4.23 -22.08 64.06
C SER A 386 -4.62 -21.26 65.29
N SER A 387 -5.79 -20.61 65.22
CA SER A 387 -6.45 -20.00 66.37
C SER A 387 -7.01 -21.03 67.34
N ALA A 388 -7.45 -20.56 68.52
CA ALA A 388 -8.42 -21.29 69.31
C ALA A 388 -9.71 -21.55 68.50
N LEU A 389 -10.38 -22.67 68.78
CA LEU A 389 -11.65 -23.01 68.13
C LEU A 389 -12.82 -22.25 68.76
N GLN A 390 -13.86 -22.04 67.95
CA GLN A 390 -15.20 -21.61 68.38
C GLN A 390 -16.23 -22.55 67.74
N SER A 391 -17.44 -22.63 68.26
CA SER A 391 -18.43 -23.61 67.79
C SER A 391 -19.79 -22.98 67.56
N PHE A 392 -20.58 -23.60 66.67
CA PHE A 392 -22.00 -23.32 66.52
C PHE A 392 -22.82 -24.62 66.52
N GLN A 393 -24.08 -24.51 66.95
CA GLN A 393 -25.07 -25.58 66.84
C GLN A 393 -25.79 -25.49 65.50
N LEU A 394 -25.81 -26.59 64.75
CA LEU A 394 -26.53 -26.74 63.49
C LEU A 394 -27.71 -27.68 63.69
N THR A 395 -28.93 -27.18 63.48
CA THR A 395 -30.17 -27.97 63.56
C THR A 395 -30.93 -27.94 62.24
N GLY A 396 -31.66 -29.02 61.93
CA GLY A 396 -32.52 -29.07 60.75
C GLY A 396 -33.65 -30.08 60.85
N GLN A 397 -34.68 -29.89 60.03
CA GLN A 397 -35.92 -30.67 59.99
C GLN A 397 -36.35 -30.90 58.53
N ASP A 398 -37.16 -31.94 58.31
CA ASP A 398 -37.68 -32.39 57.01
C ASP A 398 -36.61 -32.63 55.92
N LEU A 399 -35.38 -32.95 56.35
CA LEU A 399 -34.23 -33.19 55.48
C LEU A 399 -34.33 -34.57 54.80
N THR A 400 -34.22 -34.61 53.47
CA THR A 400 -34.30 -35.88 52.72
C THR A 400 -32.93 -36.55 52.50
N GLY A 401 -31.88 -36.07 53.16
CA GLY A 401 -30.51 -36.57 53.01
C GLY A 401 -29.47 -35.75 53.76
N ASN A 402 -28.21 -36.18 53.66
CA ASN A 402 -27.08 -35.63 54.40
C ASN A 402 -26.84 -34.13 54.15
N VAL A 403 -26.30 -33.44 55.15
CA VAL A 403 -25.97 -32.01 55.10
C VAL A 403 -24.46 -31.84 54.94
N THR A 404 -24.03 -31.06 53.94
CA THR A 404 -22.61 -30.76 53.72
C THR A 404 -22.28 -29.40 54.29
N VAL A 405 -21.32 -29.33 55.20
CA VAL A 405 -20.79 -28.08 55.76
C VAL A 405 -19.48 -27.73 55.06
N THR A 406 -19.37 -26.52 54.54
CA THR A 406 -18.18 -26.00 53.83
C THR A 406 -17.62 -24.78 54.55
N ALA A 407 -16.29 -24.73 54.71
CA ALA A 407 -15.59 -23.58 55.25
C ALA A 407 -15.07 -22.64 54.15
N PRO A 408 -14.98 -21.32 54.38
CA PRO A 408 -14.28 -20.41 53.49
C PRO A 408 -12.76 -20.54 53.67
N ASN A 409 -11.99 -20.15 52.67
CA ASN A 409 -10.53 -20.24 52.72
C ASN A 409 -9.94 -19.45 53.91
N GLY A 410 -8.97 -20.05 54.59
CA GLY A 410 -8.43 -19.55 55.85
C GLY A 410 -9.19 -20.01 57.10
N PHE A 411 -10.25 -20.82 56.97
CA PHE A 411 -10.97 -21.43 58.09
C PHE A 411 -11.07 -22.94 57.91
N GLU A 412 -11.06 -23.67 59.02
CA GLU A 412 -11.20 -25.12 59.05
C GLU A 412 -12.32 -25.54 60.00
N ILE A 413 -13.01 -26.63 59.67
CA ILE A 413 -14.19 -27.13 60.37
C ILE A 413 -14.04 -28.59 60.78
N ARG A 414 -14.76 -29.00 61.82
CA ARG A 414 -14.90 -30.41 62.22
C ARG A 414 -16.20 -30.67 62.97
N VAL A 415 -16.46 -31.95 63.24
CA VAL A 415 -17.46 -32.42 64.19
C VAL A 415 -16.84 -33.42 65.16
N GLY A 416 -17.18 -33.30 66.45
CA GLY A 416 -16.70 -34.20 67.50
C GLY A 416 -15.17 -34.24 67.60
N ALA A 417 -14.62 -35.45 67.74
CA ALA A 417 -13.18 -35.69 67.88
C ALA A 417 -12.42 -35.80 66.54
N ALA A 418 -13.07 -35.51 65.40
CA ALA A 418 -12.42 -35.56 64.09
C ALA A 418 -11.28 -34.52 63.95
N PRO A 419 -10.29 -34.75 63.06
CA PRO A 419 -9.34 -33.71 62.69
C PRO A 419 -10.06 -32.52 62.02
N PHE A 420 -9.52 -31.32 62.20
CA PHE A 420 -9.97 -30.13 61.47
C PHE A 420 -9.71 -30.28 59.97
N SER A 421 -10.68 -29.88 59.16
CA SER A 421 -10.65 -29.99 57.70
C SER A 421 -10.91 -28.63 57.05
N PRO A 422 -10.07 -28.18 56.10
CA PRO A 422 -10.41 -27.07 55.20
C PRO A 422 -11.39 -27.51 54.09
N ASN A 423 -11.51 -28.82 53.84
CA ASN A 423 -12.44 -29.39 52.87
C ASN A 423 -13.83 -29.60 53.49
N PRO A 424 -14.92 -29.63 52.68
CA PRO A 424 -16.27 -29.86 53.19
C PRO A 424 -16.41 -31.16 53.99
N ILE A 425 -17.23 -31.13 55.03
CA ILE A 425 -17.57 -32.28 55.88
C ILE A 425 -19.05 -32.63 55.72
N THR A 426 -19.38 -33.93 55.73
CA THR A 426 -20.74 -34.43 55.51
C THR A 426 -21.34 -34.94 56.81
N LEU A 427 -22.53 -34.46 57.16
CA LEU A 427 -23.27 -34.81 58.37
C LEU A 427 -24.47 -35.68 58.01
N THR A 428 -24.58 -36.85 58.64
CA THR A 428 -25.66 -37.80 58.40
C THR A 428 -26.93 -37.43 59.17
N THR A 429 -28.05 -37.29 58.47
CA THR A 429 -29.37 -37.00 59.06
C THR A 429 -30.05 -38.28 59.54
N SER A 430 -30.80 -38.22 60.65
CA SER A 430 -31.59 -39.34 61.16
C SER A 430 -33.07 -38.98 61.20
N GLY A 431 -33.94 -39.77 60.57
CA GLY A 431 -35.38 -39.51 60.52
C GLY A 431 -35.76 -38.14 59.94
N GLY A 432 -34.93 -37.59 59.04
CA GLY A 432 -35.08 -36.25 58.48
C GLY A 432 -34.71 -35.08 59.41
N SER A 433 -34.18 -35.36 60.59
CA SER A 433 -33.69 -34.36 61.53
C SER A 433 -32.15 -34.32 61.60
N LEU A 434 -31.61 -33.14 61.93
CA LEU A 434 -30.21 -32.92 62.26
C LEU A 434 -30.10 -32.08 63.54
N ASN A 435 -29.15 -32.42 64.41
CA ASN A 435 -28.76 -31.61 65.56
C ASN A 435 -27.29 -31.91 65.89
N GLN A 436 -26.38 -31.03 65.47
CA GLN A 436 -24.94 -31.29 65.51
C GLN A 436 -24.14 -30.02 65.80
N GLN A 437 -23.23 -30.11 66.78
CA GLN A 437 -22.24 -29.06 67.05
C GLN A 437 -21.10 -29.16 66.03
N VAL A 438 -20.79 -28.04 65.39
CA VAL A 438 -19.67 -27.86 64.45
C VAL A 438 -18.65 -26.92 65.07
N ASP A 439 -17.40 -27.38 65.17
CA ASP A 439 -16.28 -26.53 65.58
C ASP A 439 -15.65 -25.89 64.34
N VAL A 440 -15.21 -24.64 64.49
CA VAL A 440 -14.53 -23.84 63.47
C VAL A 440 -13.26 -23.25 64.09
N ARG A 441 -12.15 -23.19 63.33
CA ARG A 441 -10.94 -22.44 63.70
C ARG A 441 -10.41 -21.63 62.52
N PHE A 442 -9.68 -20.56 62.82
CA PHE A 442 -9.06 -19.67 61.84
C PHE A 442 -7.59 -20.06 61.64
N VAL A 443 -7.17 -20.23 60.38
CA VAL A 443 -5.81 -20.60 59.96
C VAL A 443 -5.44 -19.75 58.73
N PRO A 444 -5.06 -18.47 58.91
CA PRO A 444 -4.84 -17.55 57.80
C PRO A 444 -3.68 -18.00 56.90
N GLY A 445 -3.94 -18.11 55.59
CA GLY A 445 -2.91 -18.34 54.56
C GLY A 445 -2.23 -17.06 54.05
N THR A 446 -2.80 -15.88 54.35
CA THR A 446 -2.31 -14.57 53.93
C THR A 446 -2.54 -13.52 55.01
N THR A 447 -1.80 -12.40 54.94
CA THR A 447 -1.93 -11.28 55.87
C THR A 447 -3.09 -10.36 55.49
N GLY A 448 -3.77 -9.78 56.50
CA GLY A 448 -4.93 -8.90 56.33
C GLY A 448 -6.22 -9.53 56.86
N THR A 449 -7.32 -8.78 56.83
CA THR A 449 -8.63 -9.26 57.28
C THR A 449 -9.20 -10.29 56.32
N ILE A 450 -9.56 -11.46 56.84
CA ILE A 450 -10.21 -12.54 56.10
C ILE A 450 -11.62 -12.72 56.67
N THR A 451 -12.63 -12.54 55.81
CA THR A 451 -14.04 -12.73 56.13
C THR A 451 -14.67 -13.71 55.17
N GLY A 452 -15.58 -14.55 55.63
CA GLY A 452 -16.33 -15.47 54.79
C GLY A 452 -17.53 -16.04 55.52
N ASN A 453 -18.12 -17.08 54.93
CA ASN A 453 -19.27 -17.78 55.48
C ASN A 453 -18.95 -19.27 55.58
N VAL A 454 -19.09 -19.85 56.77
CA VAL A 454 -19.25 -21.30 56.91
C VAL A 454 -20.70 -21.62 56.54
N VAL A 455 -20.87 -22.51 55.57
CA VAL A 455 -22.16 -22.77 54.92
C VAL A 455 -22.53 -24.24 55.08
N ALA A 456 -23.64 -24.51 55.73
CA ALA A 456 -24.25 -25.84 55.80
C ALA A 456 -25.40 -25.92 54.80
N THR A 457 -25.27 -26.81 53.81
CA THR A 457 -26.27 -27.00 52.74
C THR A 457 -26.87 -28.40 52.84
N GLY A 458 -28.20 -28.47 52.91
CA GLY A 458 -28.98 -29.70 52.85
C GLY A 458 -29.73 -29.84 51.52
N ASN A 459 -30.61 -30.84 51.46
CA ASN A 459 -31.42 -31.10 50.26
C ASN A 459 -32.44 -29.97 49.98
N ALA A 460 -32.88 -29.90 48.72
CA ALA A 460 -33.85 -28.95 48.19
C ALA A 460 -33.58 -27.46 48.48
N GLY A 461 -32.31 -27.08 48.63
CA GLY A 461 -31.90 -25.67 48.82
C GLY A 461 -31.94 -25.17 50.26
N SER A 462 -32.22 -26.04 51.23
CA SER A 462 -32.09 -25.70 52.66
C SER A 462 -30.64 -25.33 52.98
N GLN A 463 -30.44 -24.17 53.62
CA GLN A 463 -29.10 -23.64 53.91
C GLN A 463 -29.09 -22.88 55.24
N ALA A 464 -28.06 -23.14 56.05
CA ALA A 464 -27.70 -22.30 57.19
C ALA A 464 -26.30 -21.72 57.01
N THR A 465 -26.15 -20.44 57.35
CA THR A 465 -24.91 -19.68 57.15
C THR A 465 -24.43 -19.09 58.47
N VAL A 466 -23.13 -19.25 58.75
CA VAL A 466 -22.43 -18.64 59.88
C VAL A 466 -21.32 -17.75 59.33
N ALA A 467 -21.42 -16.44 59.53
CA ALA A 467 -20.37 -15.52 59.09
C ALA A 467 -19.15 -15.64 60.00
N VAL A 468 -17.96 -15.76 59.40
CA VAL A 468 -16.69 -15.93 60.09
C VAL A 468 -15.71 -14.82 59.73
N SER A 469 -14.95 -14.34 60.72
CA SER A 469 -13.98 -13.26 60.54
C SER A 469 -12.72 -13.44 61.39
N GLY A 470 -11.57 -13.02 60.85
CA GLY A 470 -10.28 -12.96 61.54
C GLY A 470 -9.30 -12.10 60.75
N SER A 471 -8.12 -11.82 61.31
CA SER A 471 -7.05 -11.10 60.60
C SER A 471 -5.73 -11.87 60.65
N GLY A 472 -5.19 -12.16 59.47
CA GLY A 472 -3.85 -12.74 59.33
C GLY A 472 -2.80 -11.68 59.64
N THR A 473 -1.97 -11.91 60.66
CA THR A 473 -0.79 -11.07 60.93
C THR A 473 0.46 -11.75 60.38
N ALA A 474 1.39 -10.94 59.87
CA ALA A 474 2.68 -11.48 59.44
C ALA A 474 3.41 -12.10 60.64
N ALA A 475 4.07 -13.24 60.43
CA ALA A 475 5.15 -13.62 61.33
C ALA A 475 6.26 -12.54 61.26
N PRO A 476 7.01 -12.27 62.34
CA PRO A 476 8.15 -11.36 62.27
C PRO A 476 9.18 -11.86 61.24
N VAL A 477 9.22 -11.23 60.07
CA VAL A 477 10.13 -11.58 58.98
C VAL A 477 11.35 -10.66 59.02
N THR A 478 12.44 -11.16 59.59
CA THR A 478 13.75 -10.50 59.48
C THR A 478 14.17 -10.48 58.00
N PRO A 479 14.53 -9.32 57.43
CA PRO A 479 15.10 -9.26 56.08
C PRO A 479 16.43 -10.01 56.03
N THR A 480 16.58 -10.93 55.07
CA THR A 480 17.78 -11.78 54.95
C THR A 480 18.41 -11.68 53.57
N ILE A 481 19.74 -11.58 53.56
CA ILE A 481 20.58 -11.62 52.36
C ILE A 481 21.37 -12.93 52.42
N ASN A 482 21.38 -13.67 51.31
CA ASN A 482 22.10 -14.92 51.17
C ASN A 482 23.15 -14.78 50.07
N SER A 483 24.35 -15.30 50.31
CA SER A 483 25.43 -15.43 49.31
C SER A 483 25.89 -16.88 49.26
N SER A 484 26.19 -17.40 48.07
CA SER A 484 26.70 -18.77 47.89
C SER A 484 28.11 -18.98 48.44
N THR A 485 28.85 -17.90 48.70
CA THR A 485 30.15 -17.91 49.39
C THR A 485 30.35 -16.62 50.16
N THR A 486 31.17 -16.68 51.21
CA THR A 486 31.67 -15.50 51.95
C THR A 486 33.10 -15.12 51.55
N ASN A 487 33.74 -15.85 50.64
CA ASN A 487 35.10 -15.62 50.17
C ASN A 487 35.25 -15.94 48.67
N LEU A 488 35.96 -15.05 47.97
CA LEU A 488 36.45 -15.21 46.59
C LEU A 488 37.97 -15.06 46.62
N ASP A 489 38.70 -16.15 46.42
CA ASP A 489 40.17 -16.15 46.41
C ASP A 489 40.68 -16.24 44.97
N PHE A 490 41.24 -15.13 44.48
CA PHE A 490 41.80 -15.03 43.13
C PHE A 490 43.23 -15.60 43.05
N GLN A 491 43.76 -16.13 44.15
CA GLN A 491 45.10 -16.71 44.26
C GLN A 491 46.17 -15.71 43.78
N THR A 492 47.11 -16.14 42.94
CA THR A 492 48.15 -15.27 42.39
C THR A 492 47.59 -14.30 41.36
N VAL A 493 47.80 -13.01 41.60
CA VAL A 493 47.50 -11.89 40.70
C VAL A 493 48.76 -11.08 40.44
N THR A 494 48.73 -10.18 39.46
CA THR A 494 49.81 -9.19 39.24
C THR A 494 49.28 -7.78 39.43
N ASN A 495 50.14 -6.77 39.30
CA ASN A 495 49.71 -5.38 39.34
C ASN A 495 48.74 -5.04 38.18
N SER A 496 48.68 -5.88 37.14
CA SER A 496 47.70 -5.81 36.06
C SER A 496 46.30 -6.37 36.44
N GLY A 497 46.11 -6.96 37.62
CA GLY A 497 44.82 -7.53 38.06
C GLY A 497 44.75 -9.06 38.01
N SER A 498 43.53 -9.61 37.89
CA SER A 498 43.30 -11.07 37.86
C SER A 498 43.20 -11.64 36.44
N ALA A 499 43.83 -12.79 36.24
CA ALA A 499 43.81 -13.50 34.95
C ALA A 499 42.43 -14.08 34.59
N GLN A 500 41.62 -14.38 35.60
CA GLN A 500 40.30 -14.97 35.47
C GLN A 500 39.28 -14.13 36.25
N THR A 501 38.01 -14.31 35.92
CA THR A 501 36.88 -13.84 36.73
C THR A 501 36.51 -14.91 37.78
N GLN A 502 35.79 -14.51 38.81
CA GLN A 502 35.10 -15.45 39.71
C GLN A 502 33.63 -15.08 39.83
N THR A 503 32.80 -16.04 40.22
CA THR A 503 31.36 -15.84 40.37
C THR A 503 30.86 -16.25 41.74
N PHE A 504 29.84 -15.54 42.24
CA PHE A 504 29.02 -15.97 43.35
C PHE A 504 27.54 -15.71 43.04
N THR A 505 26.66 -16.44 43.71
CA THR A 505 25.21 -16.23 43.62
C THR A 505 24.73 -15.47 44.84
N VAL A 506 23.93 -14.42 44.63
CA VAL A 506 23.23 -13.69 45.70
C VAL A 506 21.72 -13.84 45.55
N SER A 507 21.02 -13.98 46.67
CA SER A 507 19.56 -13.89 46.76
C SER A 507 19.16 -13.22 48.06
N ALA A 508 17.92 -12.75 48.16
CA ALA A 508 17.43 -12.12 49.37
C ALA A 508 15.92 -12.31 49.53
N THR A 509 15.44 -12.28 50.77
CA THR A 509 14.01 -12.37 51.06
C THR A 509 13.57 -11.35 52.11
N ASN A 510 12.31 -10.94 52.03
CA ASN A 510 11.67 -9.97 52.93
C ASN A 510 12.36 -8.58 52.95
N LEU A 511 13.01 -8.17 51.85
CA LEU A 511 13.64 -6.85 51.75
C LEU A 511 12.60 -5.73 51.65
N SER A 512 12.85 -4.63 52.37
CA SER A 512 12.03 -3.40 52.34
C SER A 512 12.52 -2.34 51.34
N GLY A 513 13.66 -2.60 50.68
CA GLY A 513 14.29 -1.72 49.69
C GLY A 513 15.23 -2.50 48.78
N PRO A 514 15.95 -1.83 47.86
CA PRO A 514 16.90 -2.50 46.97
C PRO A 514 18.04 -3.18 47.74
N LEU A 515 18.61 -4.21 47.13
CA LEU A 515 19.89 -4.78 47.52
C LEU A 515 21.01 -4.05 46.76
N THR A 516 22.00 -3.54 47.48
CA THR A 516 23.14 -2.83 46.91
C THR A 516 24.43 -3.60 47.18
N LEU A 517 25.18 -3.89 46.12
CA LEU A 517 26.49 -4.53 46.13
C LEU A 517 27.55 -3.45 45.99
N THR A 518 28.33 -3.21 47.04
CA THR A 518 29.36 -2.16 47.06
C THR A 518 30.75 -2.78 47.15
N PRO A 519 31.58 -2.69 46.09
CA PRO A 519 33.00 -3.03 46.16
C PRO A 519 33.75 -2.14 47.16
N SER A 520 34.67 -2.70 47.95
CA SER A 520 35.42 -1.97 48.98
C SER A 520 36.52 -1.06 48.44
N ASN A 521 36.98 -1.29 47.21
CA ASN A 521 37.96 -0.48 46.50
C ASN A 521 37.75 -0.55 44.99
N ALA A 522 38.37 0.38 44.25
CA ALA A 522 38.20 0.49 42.81
C ALA A 522 38.84 -0.64 41.98
N ASN A 523 39.71 -1.46 42.59
CA ASN A 523 40.31 -2.62 41.92
C ASN A 523 39.35 -3.80 41.82
N ILE A 524 38.27 -3.83 42.61
CA ILE A 524 37.22 -4.85 42.51
C ILE A 524 36.15 -4.31 41.57
N GLU A 525 36.00 -4.95 40.41
CA GLU A 525 34.88 -4.68 39.51
C GLU A 525 33.90 -5.85 39.49
N ILE A 526 32.61 -5.53 39.48
CA ILE A 526 31.50 -6.47 39.49
C ILE A 526 30.56 -6.25 38.30
N ARG A 527 29.83 -7.29 37.91
CA ARG A 527 28.64 -7.20 37.07
C ARG A 527 27.63 -8.31 37.39
N ASN A 528 26.36 -8.07 37.12
CA ASN A 528 25.35 -9.13 37.09
C ASN A 528 25.39 -9.81 35.71
N ILE A 529 25.41 -11.15 35.71
CA ILE A 529 25.35 -11.98 34.50
C ILE A 529 24.10 -12.88 34.45
N THR A 530 23.14 -12.70 35.38
CA THR A 530 21.81 -13.30 35.25
C THR A 530 21.04 -12.64 34.10
N GLY A 531 21.11 -13.26 32.93
CA GLY A 531 20.50 -12.76 31.69
C GLY A 531 21.54 -12.22 30.71
N VAL A 532 21.37 -11.00 30.23
CA VAL A 532 22.38 -10.32 29.39
C VAL A 532 23.41 -9.67 30.31
N ALA A 533 24.68 -10.10 30.18
CA ALA A 533 25.77 -9.59 31.01
C ALA A 533 26.00 -8.08 30.80
N GLY A 534 26.03 -7.33 31.89
CA GLY A 534 26.42 -5.91 31.87
C GLY A 534 27.91 -5.69 31.62
N SER A 535 28.31 -4.42 31.57
CA SER A 535 29.72 -4.03 31.71
C SER A 535 30.19 -4.21 33.15
N PHE A 536 31.46 -4.57 33.35
CA PHE A 536 32.10 -4.51 34.66
C PHE A 536 32.15 -3.06 35.17
N SER A 537 31.97 -2.87 36.49
CA SER A 537 32.11 -1.59 37.16
C SER A 537 32.54 -1.76 38.62
N SER A 538 33.32 -0.82 39.13
CA SER A 538 33.60 -0.66 40.57
C SER A 538 32.56 0.19 41.30
N SER A 539 31.57 0.75 40.59
CA SER A 539 30.44 1.46 41.19
C SER A 539 29.43 0.49 41.84
N PRO A 540 28.65 0.92 42.85
CA PRO A 540 27.67 0.06 43.49
C PRO A 540 26.62 -0.49 42.51
N LEU A 541 26.41 -1.79 42.52
CA LEU A 541 25.41 -2.48 41.70
C LEU A 541 24.11 -2.64 42.50
N VAL A 542 23.02 -2.08 41.98
CA VAL A 542 21.70 -2.05 42.64
C VAL A 542 20.76 -3.08 42.00
N ILE A 543 20.12 -3.90 42.84
CA ILE A 543 19.19 -4.96 42.44
C ILE A 543 17.88 -4.75 43.20
N ASN A 544 16.79 -4.48 42.48
CA ASN A 544 15.48 -4.24 43.07
C ASN A 544 14.78 -5.58 43.40
N PRO A 545 14.19 -5.76 44.59
CA PRO A 545 13.34 -6.91 44.88
C PRO A 545 12.05 -6.88 44.06
N ASN A 546 11.42 -8.05 43.93
CA ASN A 546 10.06 -8.16 43.42
C ASN A 546 9.03 -7.57 44.42
N PRO A 547 7.75 -7.41 44.05
CA PRO A 547 6.71 -6.86 44.94
C PRO A 547 6.50 -7.63 46.26
N SER A 548 7.04 -8.84 46.40
CA SER A 548 7.02 -9.65 47.63
C SER A 548 8.30 -9.49 48.47
N GLY A 549 9.16 -8.51 48.17
CA GLY A 549 10.42 -8.27 48.90
C GLY A 549 11.54 -9.26 48.59
N ASN A 550 11.42 -10.08 47.54
CA ASN A 550 12.35 -11.16 47.25
C ASN A 550 13.20 -10.89 45.99
N ILE A 551 14.48 -11.26 46.07
CA ILE A 551 15.43 -11.30 44.96
C ILE A 551 15.77 -12.77 44.70
N THR A 552 15.38 -13.28 43.53
CA THR A 552 15.78 -14.60 43.04
C THR A 552 17.28 -14.63 42.74
N ASN A 553 17.89 -15.82 42.73
CA ASN A 553 19.33 -16.02 42.51
C ASN A 553 19.90 -15.17 41.35
N GLN A 554 20.76 -14.21 41.69
CA GLN A 554 21.55 -13.39 40.77
C GLN A 554 22.99 -13.87 40.76
N ILE A 555 23.56 -14.11 39.58
CA ILE A 555 24.94 -14.53 39.40
C ILE A 555 25.78 -13.27 39.21
N ILE A 556 26.64 -12.99 40.17
CA ILE A 556 27.53 -11.84 40.18
C ILE A 556 28.91 -12.32 39.76
N GLU A 557 29.43 -11.74 38.68
CA GLU A 557 30.78 -11.97 38.21
C GLU A 557 31.70 -10.84 38.69
N VAL A 558 32.89 -11.21 39.14
CA VAL A 558 33.86 -10.35 39.82
C VAL A 558 35.21 -10.51 39.13
N ARG A 559 35.96 -9.41 39.01
CA ARG A 559 37.38 -9.42 38.59
C ARG A 559 38.19 -8.42 39.40
N LEU A 560 39.51 -8.63 39.42
CA LEU A 560 40.47 -7.63 39.89
C LEU A 560 41.09 -6.90 38.70
N VAL A 561 41.16 -5.58 38.76
CA VAL A 561 41.72 -4.69 37.72
C VAL A 561 42.91 -3.88 38.25
N PRO A 562 43.81 -3.39 37.35
CA PRO A 562 44.97 -2.60 37.77
C PRO A 562 44.58 -1.35 38.57
N ALA A 563 45.40 -0.85 39.50
CA ALA A 563 46.69 -1.37 39.98
C ALA A 563 46.50 -2.18 41.28
N VAL A 564 46.75 -3.50 41.26
CA VAL A 564 46.73 -4.32 42.48
C VAL A 564 48.11 -4.29 43.14
N ALA A 565 48.22 -3.65 44.30
CA ALA A 565 49.50 -3.48 44.99
C ALA A 565 50.22 -4.80 45.32
N SER A 566 51.54 -4.75 45.49
CA SER A 566 52.37 -5.89 45.90
C SER A 566 52.00 -6.38 47.31
N GLY A 567 52.05 -7.71 47.52
CA GLY A 567 51.65 -8.39 48.74
C GLY A 567 50.22 -8.94 48.70
N ALA A 568 49.66 -9.21 49.88
CA ALA A 568 48.29 -9.72 50.01
C ALA A 568 47.26 -8.60 49.72
N PHE A 569 46.40 -8.84 48.74
CA PHE A 569 45.24 -7.99 48.47
C PHE A 569 44.06 -8.48 49.30
N ILE A 570 43.49 -7.59 50.10
CA ILE A 570 42.31 -7.86 50.93
C ILE A 570 41.27 -6.78 50.64
N GLY A 571 40.11 -7.19 50.16
CA GLY A 571 38.93 -6.35 50.00
C GLY A 571 37.64 -7.14 50.25
N ASN A 572 36.50 -6.52 49.98
CA ASN A 572 35.20 -7.18 50.08
C ASN A 572 34.16 -6.54 49.14
N ILE A 573 33.09 -7.27 48.89
CA ILE A 573 31.84 -6.74 48.33
C ILE A 573 30.82 -6.75 49.48
N ALA A 574 30.37 -5.56 49.89
CA ALA A 574 29.35 -5.40 50.91
C ALA A 574 27.96 -5.51 50.29
N LEU A 575 27.18 -6.49 50.74
CA LEU A 575 25.80 -6.75 50.34
C LEU A 575 24.88 -6.09 51.38
N THR A 576 24.20 -5.00 51.01
CA THR A 576 23.44 -4.15 51.94
C THR A 576 22.00 -3.94 51.48
N SER A 577 21.04 -3.95 52.40
CA SER A 577 19.65 -3.55 52.16
C SER A 577 18.96 -3.11 53.46
N THR A 578 17.93 -2.28 53.35
CA THR A 578 17.23 -1.68 54.49
C THR A 578 16.61 -2.73 55.41
N GLY A 579 17.09 -2.78 56.65
CA GLY A 579 16.63 -3.71 57.69
C GLY A 579 17.29 -5.10 57.67
N ALA A 580 18.17 -5.38 56.71
CA ALA A 580 18.94 -6.63 56.64
C ALA A 580 20.32 -6.49 57.30
N THR A 581 20.81 -7.56 57.95
CA THR A 581 22.22 -7.64 58.35
C THR A 581 23.11 -7.64 57.11
N THR A 582 24.15 -6.80 57.10
CA THR A 582 25.10 -6.74 55.98
C THR A 582 25.87 -8.05 55.84
N VAL A 583 25.94 -8.59 54.63
CA VAL A 583 26.79 -9.76 54.30
C VAL A 583 28.01 -9.26 53.53
N ASN A 584 29.20 -9.61 53.99
CA ASN A 584 30.44 -9.30 53.27
C ASN A 584 30.94 -10.55 52.56
N VAL A 585 31.17 -10.44 51.25
CA VAL A 585 31.94 -11.43 50.49
C VAL A 585 33.37 -10.91 50.42
N ALA A 586 34.30 -11.55 51.13
CA ALA A 586 35.71 -11.21 51.06
C ALA A 586 36.25 -11.48 49.65
N VAL A 587 37.12 -10.60 49.17
CA VAL A 587 37.83 -10.72 47.90
C VAL A 587 39.32 -10.69 48.23
N ASN A 588 39.96 -11.85 48.14
CA ASN A 588 41.35 -12.05 48.50
C ASN A 588 42.17 -12.38 47.27
N ALA A 589 43.43 -11.94 47.24
CA ALA A 589 44.43 -12.35 46.26
C ALA A 589 45.84 -12.12 46.82
N ASN A 590 46.86 -12.59 46.11
CA ASN A 590 48.26 -12.35 46.43
C ASN A 590 49.02 -11.87 45.18
N ASN A 591 49.69 -10.73 45.27
CA ASN A 591 50.59 -10.22 44.24
C ASN A 591 52.06 -10.36 44.72
N PRO A 592 52.70 -11.53 44.51
CA PRO A 592 54.01 -11.81 45.10
C PRO A 592 55.16 -10.99 44.50
N SER A 593 55.08 -10.58 43.23
CA SER A 593 56.17 -9.83 42.57
C SER A 593 55.95 -8.32 42.56
N GLY A 594 54.71 -7.84 42.64
CA GLY A 594 54.38 -6.42 42.42
C GLY A 594 54.51 -5.98 40.95
N ALA A 595 54.92 -6.88 40.05
CA ALA A 595 55.17 -6.58 38.65
C ALA A 595 53.87 -6.43 37.85
N ILE A 596 53.98 -5.81 36.67
CA ILE A 596 52.92 -5.68 35.69
C ILE A 596 53.04 -6.88 34.73
N SER A 597 51.94 -7.57 34.46
CA SER A 597 51.90 -8.49 33.31
C SER A 597 51.83 -7.64 32.05
N ASP A 598 52.82 -7.76 31.16
CA ASP A 598 52.92 -6.96 29.94
C ASP A 598 53.29 -7.82 28.72
N ILE A 599 52.98 -7.32 27.53
CA ILE A 599 53.30 -7.94 26.23
C ILE A 599 54.07 -6.90 25.42
N SER A 600 55.26 -7.28 24.96
CA SER A 600 56.16 -6.43 24.18
C SER A 600 56.20 -6.88 22.72
N LEU A 601 56.06 -5.91 21.80
CA LEU A 601 56.16 -6.14 20.36
C LEU A 601 57.36 -5.41 19.76
N THR A 602 58.19 -6.12 19.01
CA THR A 602 59.29 -5.55 18.23
C THR A 602 59.04 -5.74 16.74
N ASN A 603 59.30 -4.71 15.94
CA ASN A 603 58.95 -4.63 14.51
C ASN A 603 57.46 -4.89 14.18
N PRO A 604 56.47 -4.27 14.88
CA PRO A 604 55.04 -4.54 14.67
C PRO A 604 54.45 -3.94 13.38
N ILE A 605 55.24 -3.28 12.54
CA ILE A 605 54.76 -2.63 11.31
C ILE A 605 54.98 -3.57 10.13
N LEU A 606 53.92 -4.25 9.70
CA LEU A 606 53.92 -5.10 8.52
C LEU A 606 53.42 -4.30 7.30
N THR A 607 54.22 -4.27 6.22
CA THR A 607 53.80 -3.64 4.95
C THR A 607 52.61 -4.38 4.34
N GLU A 608 51.86 -3.74 3.42
CA GLU A 608 50.68 -4.36 2.77
C GLU A 608 51.06 -5.67 2.06
N PHE A 609 50.26 -6.72 2.27
CA PHE A 609 50.40 -8.00 1.60
C PHE A 609 49.62 -7.98 0.28
N SER A 610 50.21 -8.52 -0.78
CA SER A 610 49.59 -8.61 -2.10
C SER A 610 49.84 -10.00 -2.67
N THR A 611 48.81 -10.61 -3.26
CA THR A 611 48.84 -11.97 -3.83
C THR A 611 47.66 -12.16 -4.78
N SER A 612 47.65 -13.19 -5.61
CA SER A 612 46.48 -13.54 -6.41
C SER A 612 45.42 -14.33 -5.61
N PRO A 613 44.15 -14.31 -6.04
CA PRO A 613 43.11 -15.15 -5.46
C PRO A 613 43.52 -16.63 -5.39
N GLY A 614 43.43 -17.25 -4.20
CA GLY A 614 43.79 -18.65 -4.01
C GLY A 614 45.29 -18.95 -3.95
N VAL A 615 46.16 -17.92 -3.91
CA VAL A 615 47.62 -18.06 -3.76
C VAL A 615 48.07 -17.42 -2.44
N PRO A 616 48.90 -18.08 -1.61
CA PRO A 616 49.46 -17.45 -0.41
C PRO A 616 50.47 -16.35 -0.76
N SER A 617 50.40 -15.21 -0.07
CA SER A 617 51.39 -14.13 -0.21
C SER A 617 52.78 -14.54 0.27
N SER A 618 53.78 -13.72 -0.06
CA SER A 618 55.06 -13.72 0.65
C SER A 618 54.87 -13.54 2.16
N VAL A 619 55.76 -14.15 2.93
CA VAL A 619 55.76 -14.15 4.40
C VAL A 619 56.46 -12.89 4.91
N LYS A 620 55.94 -12.33 6.01
CA LYS A 620 56.58 -11.25 6.79
C LYS A 620 56.58 -11.64 8.27
N SER A 621 57.25 -10.91 9.15
CA SER A 621 57.29 -11.25 10.57
C SER A 621 57.40 -10.06 11.50
N TYR A 622 56.96 -10.27 12.74
CA TYR A 622 57.21 -9.41 13.90
C TYR A 622 57.66 -10.29 15.07
N ASN A 623 58.28 -9.71 16.10
CA ASN A 623 58.67 -10.43 17.30
C ASN A 623 57.77 -10.06 18.47
N VAL A 624 57.48 -11.04 19.33
CA VAL A 624 56.74 -10.84 20.58
C VAL A 624 57.48 -11.48 21.74
N SER A 625 57.49 -10.80 22.88
CA SER A 625 57.84 -11.35 24.19
C SER A 625 56.78 -10.89 25.19
N ALA A 626 56.77 -11.48 26.38
CA ALA A 626 55.89 -11.05 27.45
C ALA A 626 56.52 -11.34 28.81
N ASP A 627 56.19 -10.52 29.80
CA ASP A 627 56.78 -10.58 31.14
C ASP A 627 55.68 -10.77 32.18
N ASN A 628 55.96 -11.57 33.23
CA ASN A 628 55.11 -11.77 34.40
C ASN A 628 53.66 -12.18 34.05
N LEU A 629 53.44 -13.00 33.02
CA LEU A 629 52.10 -13.47 32.65
C LEU A 629 51.55 -14.50 33.64
N LEU A 630 50.23 -14.46 33.83
CA LEU A 630 49.48 -15.46 34.61
C LEU A 630 48.86 -16.56 33.73
N GLN A 631 48.82 -16.34 32.42
CA GLN A 631 48.34 -17.26 31.39
C GLN A 631 49.28 -17.27 30.19
N ASP A 632 49.23 -18.34 29.40
CA ASP A 632 50.02 -18.44 28.17
C ASP A 632 49.63 -17.34 27.18
N LEU A 633 50.60 -16.87 26.39
CA LEU A 633 50.39 -15.82 25.42
C LEU A 633 49.67 -16.38 24.19
N THR A 634 48.39 -16.01 24.03
CA THR A 634 47.60 -16.38 22.85
C THR A 634 47.73 -15.29 21.78
N ILE A 635 48.09 -15.70 20.58
CA ILE A 635 48.22 -14.86 19.39
C ILE A 635 47.15 -15.31 18.41
N THR A 636 46.30 -14.40 17.93
CA THR A 636 45.17 -14.74 17.06
C THR A 636 45.20 -13.89 15.80
N ALA A 637 45.27 -14.55 14.64
CA ALA A 637 45.19 -13.89 13.34
C ALA A 637 43.74 -13.55 12.97
N PRO A 638 43.50 -12.47 12.21
CA PRO A 638 42.21 -12.19 11.59
C PRO A 638 41.98 -13.10 10.37
N GLN A 639 40.73 -13.17 9.90
CA GLN A 639 40.35 -13.93 8.72
C GLN A 639 41.21 -13.57 7.49
N PHE A 640 41.51 -14.56 6.64
CA PHE A 640 42.41 -14.48 5.48
C PHE A 640 43.90 -14.26 5.82
N PHE A 641 44.27 -14.04 7.07
CA PHE A 641 45.66 -14.09 7.51
C PHE A 641 45.95 -15.44 8.19
N GLN A 642 47.19 -15.89 8.06
CA GLN A 642 47.72 -17.05 8.78
C GLN A 642 48.94 -16.62 9.58
N ILE A 643 49.12 -17.21 10.76
CA ILE A 643 50.29 -17.05 11.62
C ILE A 643 50.99 -18.37 11.89
N ALA A 644 52.32 -18.37 11.91
CA ALA A 644 53.17 -19.54 12.05
C ALA A 644 54.43 -19.25 12.88
N LEU A 645 55.07 -20.29 13.40
CA LEU A 645 56.34 -20.22 14.14
C LEU A 645 57.57 -20.42 13.25
N SER A 646 57.38 -20.84 12.00
CA SER A 646 58.45 -20.98 11.00
C SER A 646 58.10 -20.29 9.68
N ALA A 647 59.12 -19.68 9.06
CA ALA A 647 59.06 -19.19 7.68
C ALA A 647 59.07 -20.32 6.64
N ASP A 648 59.72 -21.45 6.95
CA ASP A 648 59.68 -22.65 6.11
C ASP A 648 58.26 -23.23 6.21
N PRO A 649 57.48 -23.25 5.11
CA PRO A 649 56.11 -23.73 5.16
C PRO A 649 56.01 -25.23 5.48
N ASN A 650 57.08 -26.02 5.30
CA ASN A 650 57.10 -27.47 5.54
C ASN A 650 57.65 -27.86 6.92
N ALA A 651 58.29 -26.94 7.65
CA ALA A 651 58.81 -27.20 8.98
C ALA A 651 57.68 -27.41 10.01
N PRO A 652 57.94 -28.09 11.15
CA PRO A 652 57.02 -28.12 12.28
C PRO A 652 56.64 -26.69 12.72
N GLY A 653 55.34 -26.41 12.84
CA GLY A 653 54.85 -25.04 13.12
C GLY A 653 54.91 -24.07 11.93
N GLY A 654 55.25 -24.55 10.72
CA GLY A 654 55.17 -23.82 9.46
C GLY A 654 53.77 -23.86 8.83
N PHE A 655 53.56 -23.02 7.81
CA PHE A 655 52.22 -22.75 7.27
C PHE A 655 51.49 -23.91 6.57
N ASN A 656 52.17 -24.91 6.00
CA ASN A 656 51.48 -25.99 5.26
C ASN A 656 50.67 -26.90 6.21
N SER A 657 51.07 -27.00 7.47
CA SER A 657 50.31 -27.70 8.52
C SER A 657 48.92 -27.07 8.80
N LEU A 658 48.71 -25.81 8.41
CA LEU A 658 47.43 -25.10 8.56
C LEU A 658 46.48 -25.33 7.36
N GLY A 659 47.01 -25.81 6.23
CA GLY A 659 46.28 -25.94 4.97
C GLY A 659 45.62 -24.62 4.54
N THR A 660 44.32 -24.67 4.27
CA THR A 660 43.47 -23.53 3.89
C THR A 660 42.85 -22.79 5.08
N THR A 661 43.15 -23.18 6.32
CA THR A 661 42.58 -22.58 7.54
C THR A 661 43.14 -21.18 7.75
N THR A 662 42.29 -20.14 7.76
CA THR A 662 42.72 -18.75 8.00
C THR A 662 42.09 -18.21 9.29
N GLY A 663 42.69 -17.19 9.89
CA GLY A 663 42.32 -16.69 11.22
C GLY A 663 42.72 -17.65 12.35
N ASN A 664 43.85 -18.36 12.21
CA ASN A 664 44.32 -19.31 13.22
C ASN A 664 44.91 -18.61 14.44
N SER A 665 45.02 -19.36 15.55
CA SER A 665 45.71 -18.92 16.77
C SER A 665 46.97 -19.75 17.04
N LEU A 666 47.93 -19.14 17.72
CA LEU A 666 49.09 -19.77 18.33
C LEU A 666 49.04 -19.52 19.84
N VAL A 667 49.53 -20.46 20.63
CA VAL A 667 49.69 -20.31 22.08
C VAL A 667 51.18 -20.49 22.39
N LEU A 668 51.80 -19.44 22.92
CA LEU A 668 53.17 -19.49 23.43
C LEU A 668 53.11 -19.75 24.95
N PRO A 669 53.59 -20.92 25.43
CA PRO A 669 53.55 -21.23 26.84
C PRO A 669 54.44 -20.28 27.62
N ARG A 670 53.96 -19.80 28.77
CA ARG A 670 54.80 -19.06 29.72
C ARG A 670 55.75 -19.99 30.45
N ILE A 671 56.91 -19.48 30.84
CA ILE A 671 57.89 -20.21 31.65
C ILE A 671 57.26 -20.56 33.02
N GLN A 672 57.36 -21.82 33.43
CA GLN A 672 56.86 -22.33 34.71
C GLN A 672 57.89 -23.24 35.37
N GLY A 673 58.11 -23.07 36.68
CA GLY A 673 59.03 -23.90 37.45
C GLY A 673 60.52 -23.63 37.18
N SER A 674 60.86 -22.45 36.65
CA SER A 674 62.25 -22.03 36.44
C SER A 674 63.05 -22.03 37.75
N SER A 675 64.33 -22.44 37.67
CA SER A 675 65.29 -22.33 38.77
C SER A 675 65.72 -20.91 39.08
N ASP A 676 65.53 -19.97 38.15
CA ASP A 676 65.44 -18.55 38.44
C ASP A 676 63.96 -18.16 38.60
N PRO A 677 63.50 -17.84 39.82
CA PRO A 677 62.10 -17.50 40.05
C PRO A 677 61.61 -16.26 39.32
N THR A 678 62.53 -15.36 38.92
CA THR A 678 62.17 -14.08 38.27
C THR A 678 61.67 -14.25 36.85
N LEU A 679 62.02 -15.36 36.19
CA LEU A 679 61.58 -15.71 34.83
C LEU A 679 60.21 -16.41 34.79
N ASN A 680 59.60 -16.75 35.93
CA ASN A 680 58.33 -17.47 35.94
C ASN A 680 57.17 -16.56 35.52
N GLY A 681 56.49 -16.94 34.44
CA GLY A 681 55.46 -16.14 33.79
C GLY A 681 55.94 -15.42 32.53
N ASP A 682 57.23 -15.42 32.24
CA ASP A 682 57.76 -14.77 31.03
C ASP A 682 57.57 -15.66 29.79
N VAL A 683 57.63 -15.03 28.61
CA VAL A 683 57.62 -15.68 27.29
C VAL A 683 58.81 -15.14 26.50
N ASP A 684 59.75 -16.02 26.18
CA ASP A 684 60.94 -15.70 25.39
C ASP A 684 60.62 -15.01 24.07
N LEU A 685 61.52 -14.12 23.63
CA LEU A 685 61.38 -13.37 22.38
C LEU A 685 61.21 -14.31 21.18
N THR A 686 59.97 -14.39 20.69
CA THR A 686 59.54 -15.34 19.66
C THR A 686 59.18 -14.59 18.38
N THR A 687 59.74 -15.03 17.24
CA THR A 687 59.38 -14.49 15.92
C THR A 687 58.09 -15.12 15.42
N ILE A 688 57.11 -14.29 15.09
CA ILE A 688 55.82 -14.69 14.51
C ILE A 688 55.82 -14.38 13.02
N TYR A 689 55.64 -15.41 12.21
CA TYR A 689 55.54 -15.29 10.77
C TYR A 689 54.07 -15.12 10.36
N VAL A 690 53.82 -14.23 9.42
CA VAL A 690 52.49 -13.82 8.94
C VAL A 690 52.45 -13.93 7.43
N ARG A 691 51.38 -14.51 6.87
CA ARG A 691 51.05 -14.41 5.45
C ARG A 691 49.56 -14.15 5.23
N TYR A 692 49.22 -13.62 4.07
CA TYR A 692 47.84 -13.38 3.62
C TYR A 692 47.46 -14.46 2.59
N PHE A 693 46.35 -15.15 2.79
CA PHE A 693 45.89 -16.25 1.95
C PHE A 693 44.37 -16.21 1.74
N PRO A 694 43.87 -15.32 0.87
CA PRO A 694 42.44 -15.21 0.57
C PRO A 694 42.03 -16.22 -0.52
N PRO A 695 40.85 -16.87 -0.39
CA PRO A 695 40.36 -17.84 -1.38
C PRO A 695 39.75 -17.20 -2.63
N GLY A 696 39.66 -15.87 -2.69
CA GLY A 696 39.03 -15.11 -3.78
C GLY A 696 39.54 -13.67 -3.83
N PRO A 697 39.04 -12.84 -4.78
CA PRO A 697 39.27 -11.40 -4.79
C PRO A 697 38.73 -10.75 -3.51
N GLN A 698 39.61 -10.15 -2.71
CA GLN A 698 39.30 -9.52 -1.42
C GLN A 698 40.27 -8.34 -1.19
N THR A 699 39.83 -7.32 -0.46
CA THR A 699 40.71 -6.27 0.09
C THR A 699 40.41 -6.11 1.58
N ASN A 700 41.37 -6.49 2.43
CA ASN A 700 41.26 -6.50 3.88
C ASN A 700 42.21 -5.44 4.47
N ARG A 701 41.66 -4.29 4.87
CA ARG A 701 42.43 -3.19 5.47
C ARG A 701 42.09 -3.03 6.96
N GLY A 702 43.06 -2.52 7.73
CA GLY A 702 42.92 -2.25 9.16
C GLY A 702 42.63 -3.48 10.02
N GLN A 703 42.92 -4.69 9.53
CA GLN A 703 42.75 -5.90 10.33
C GLN A 703 43.85 -5.98 11.39
N VAL A 704 43.60 -6.68 12.50
CA VAL A 704 44.57 -6.79 13.60
C VAL A 704 44.84 -8.23 13.99
N ILE A 705 46.12 -8.56 14.17
CA ILE A 705 46.55 -9.74 14.92
C ILE A 705 46.54 -9.35 16.40
N SER A 706 45.82 -10.11 17.22
CA SER A 706 45.70 -9.90 18.67
C SER A 706 46.78 -10.71 19.39
N ASN A 707 47.58 -10.07 20.25
CA ASN A 707 48.52 -10.72 21.15
C ASN A 707 48.01 -10.49 22.57
N SER A 708 47.50 -11.54 23.23
CA SER A 708 46.71 -11.43 24.46
C SER A 708 47.04 -12.55 25.46
N SER A 709 47.22 -12.16 26.72
CA SER A 709 47.23 -13.05 27.89
C SER A 709 46.62 -12.26 29.03
N ALA A 710 45.56 -12.76 29.68
CA ALA A 710 44.97 -12.06 30.81
C ALA A 710 45.88 -12.23 32.04
N PRO A 711 46.17 -11.17 32.82
CA PRO A 711 45.59 -9.83 32.80
C PRO A 711 46.40 -8.77 32.01
N ALA A 712 47.42 -9.16 31.24
CA ALA A 712 48.21 -8.22 30.45
C ALA A 712 47.37 -7.46 29.41
N ARG A 713 47.80 -6.24 29.09
CA ARG A 713 47.15 -5.43 28.05
C ARG A 713 47.37 -6.07 26.68
N THR A 714 46.27 -6.40 25.98
CA THR A 714 46.33 -6.89 24.60
C THR A 714 47.07 -5.92 23.69
N GLN A 715 48.05 -6.43 22.94
CA GLN A 715 48.80 -5.68 21.93
C GLN A 715 48.38 -6.09 20.52
N PHE A 716 48.27 -5.12 19.62
CA PHE A 716 47.74 -5.33 18.26
C PHE A 716 48.80 -5.06 17.19
N VAL A 717 48.93 -5.97 16.22
CA VAL A 717 49.69 -5.77 14.99
C VAL A 717 48.71 -5.54 13.84
N THR A 718 48.77 -4.36 13.22
CA THR A 718 47.89 -4.05 12.07
C THR A 718 48.40 -4.74 10.81
N VAL A 719 47.49 -5.40 10.08
CA VAL A 719 47.76 -6.06 8.81
C VAL A 719 46.79 -5.61 7.73
N ASN A 720 47.32 -5.44 6.52
CA ASN A 720 46.58 -5.05 5.32
C ASN A 720 46.90 -6.03 4.20
N GLY A 721 45.89 -6.52 3.48
CA GLY A 721 46.04 -7.49 2.40
C GLY A 721 45.10 -7.19 1.24
N SER A 722 45.54 -7.40 0.00
CA SER A 722 44.68 -7.30 -1.18
C SER A 722 45.00 -8.39 -2.21
N SER A 723 43.94 -9.04 -2.70
CA SER A 723 43.95 -10.05 -3.77
C SER A 723 43.06 -9.68 -4.95
N GLU A 724 42.57 -8.45 -5.00
CA GLU A 724 41.63 -8.01 -6.03
C GLU A 724 42.37 -7.76 -7.36
N PRO A 725 42.07 -8.49 -8.45
CA PRO A 725 42.81 -8.33 -9.70
C PRO A 725 42.67 -6.90 -10.26
N GLU A 726 43.76 -6.36 -10.81
CA GLU A 726 43.80 -5.01 -11.41
C GLU A 726 44.20 -5.09 -12.89
N LEU A 727 43.56 -4.27 -13.72
CA LEU A 727 43.88 -4.11 -15.15
C LEU A 727 43.65 -2.65 -15.58
N ASP A 728 44.64 -2.07 -16.24
CA ASP A 728 44.69 -0.66 -16.64
C ASP A 728 45.38 -0.48 -18.01
N VAL A 729 45.04 0.60 -18.71
CA VAL A 729 45.69 1.02 -19.96
C VAL A 729 46.31 2.40 -19.73
N LEU A 730 47.64 2.44 -19.71
CA LEU A 730 48.43 3.65 -19.58
C LEU A 730 48.67 4.28 -20.97
N GLY A 731 48.50 5.59 -21.06
CA GLY A 731 48.47 6.33 -22.34
C GLY A 731 47.11 6.25 -23.01
N SER A 732 46.88 7.13 -23.99
CA SER A 732 45.60 7.26 -24.71
C SER A 732 45.82 7.29 -26.22
N PHE A 733 44.92 6.68 -26.98
CA PHE A 733 44.99 6.74 -28.45
C PHE A 733 44.67 8.16 -28.93
N ALA A 734 45.64 8.80 -29.58
CA ALA A 734 45.47 10.10 -30.21
C ALA A 734 44.51 9.97 -31.41
N ASN A 735 43.54 10.88 -31.50
CA ASN A 735 42.54 10.87 -32.56
C ASN A 735 43.19 10.99 -33.94
N VAL A 736 42.91 10.04 -34.84
CA VAL A 736 43.38 10.09 -36.23
C VAL A 736 42.33 10.83 -37.06
N VAL A 737 42.73 11.83 -37.85
CA VAL A 737 41.82 12.57 -38.74
C VAL A 737 42.35 12.56 -40.16
N ASN A 738 41.45 12.75 -41.12
CA ASN A 738 41.75 12.91 -42.55
C ASN A 738 42.56 11.74 -43.15
N LEU A 739 42.33 10.51 -42.66
CA LEU A 739 42.91 9.31 -43.25
C LEU A 739 42.03 8.82 -44.40
N VAL A 740 42.60 8.59 -45.57
CA VAL A 740 41.89 8.03 -46.74
C VAL A 740 41.34 6.64 -46.43
N LYS A 741 40.11 6.32 -46.86
CA LYS A 741 39.52 4.98 -46.69
C LYS A 741 40.43 3.89 -47.31
N PHE A 742 40.58 2.77 -46.61
CA PHE A 742 41.53 1.67 -46.86
C PHE A 742 43.01 1.93 -46.57
N GLU A 743 43.43 3.18 -46.33
CA GLU A 743 44.77 3.45 -45.80
C GLU A 743 44.88 3.14 -44.30
N LYS A 744 46.11 3.04 -43.80
CA LYS A 744 46.42 2.71 -42.39
C LYS A 744 47.13 3.88 -41.72
N SER A 745 46.69 4.25 -40.52
CA SER A 745 47.40 5.26 -39.74
C SER A 745 48.78 4.76 -39.31
N ALA A 746 49.65 5.70 -38.93
CA ALA A 746 50.81 5.39 -38.12
C ALA A 746 50.41 4.58 -36.87
N THR A 747 51.27 3.64 -36.48
CA THR A 747 51.12 2.82 -35.27
C THR A 747 51.24 3.70 -34.02
N GLN A 748 50.29 3.58 -33.10
CA GLN A 748 50.36 4.17 -31.77
C GLN A 748 50.56 3.07 -30.73
N THR A 749 51.21 3.38 -29.60
CA THR A 749 51.45 2.41 -28.53
C THR A 749 50.67 2.80 -27.28
N LEU A 750 49.82 1.89 -26.82
CA LEU A 750 49.23 1.91 -25.48
C LEU A 750 50.00 0.92 -24.60
N ILE A 751 49.96 1.08 -23.28
CA ILE A 751 50.69 0.21 -22.34
C ILE A 751 49.69 -0.48 -21.42
N LEU A 752 49.63 -1.81 -21.51
CA LEU A 752 48.81 -2.64 -20.63
C LEU A 752 49.52 -2.88 -19.31
N ARG A 753 48.87 -2.52 -18.22
CA ARG A 753 49.33 -2.82 -16.86
C ARG A 753 48.29 -3.68 -16.17
N GLY A 754 48.73 -4.75 -15.51
CA GLY A 754 47.86 -5.59 -14.69
C GLY A 754 48.61 -6.18 -13.51
N ALA A 755 47.89 -6.54 -12.46
CA ALA A 755 48.46 -7.12 -11.24
C ALA A 755 47.45 -8.06 -10.59
N ARG A 756 47.94 -9.14 -9.96
CA ARG A 756 47.13 -10.19 -9.32
C ARG A 756 46.19 -10.89 -10.32
N LEU A 757 46.65 -11.06 -11.55
CA LEU A 757 45.97 -11.75 -12.65
C LEU A 757 46.56 -13.15 -12.78
N ALA A 758 45.79 -14.18 -12.45
CA ALA A 758 46.20 -15.58 -12.59
C ALA A 758 45.87 -16.15 -13.99
N SER A 759 45.06 -15.44 -14.78
CA SER A 759 44.52 -15.91 -16.06
C SER A 759 44.85 -14.97 -17.23
N PRO A 760 44.93 -15.47 -18.47
CA PRO A 760 45.19 -14.63 -19.64
C PRO A 760 44.11 -13.56 -19.88
N VAL A 761 44.55 -12.33 -20.14
CA VAL A 761 43.70 -11.20 -20.53
C VAL A 761 43.55 -11.18 -22.05
N THR A 762 42.33 -11.35 -22.53
CA THR A 762 41.95 -11.18 -23.94
C THR A 762 41.41 -9.76 -24.16
N ILE A 763 41.82 -9.15 -25.26
CA ILE A 763 41.47 -7.79 -25.69
C ILE A 763 40.89 -7.89 -27.09
N ARG A 764 39.77 -7.22 -27.36
CA ARG A 764 39.08 -7.24 -28.64
C ARG A 764 38.66 -5.83 -29.08
N VAL A 765 38.78 -5.56 -30.38
CA VAL A 765 38.18 -4.41 -31.06
C VAL A 765 36.74 -4.77 -31.47
N PRO A 766 35.73 -3.94 -31.13
CA PRO A 766 34.35 -4.16 -31.57
C PRO A 766 34.16 -3.96 -33.09
N ARG A 767 33.09 -4.55 -33.62
CA ARG A 767 32.57 -4.35 -34.97
C ARG A 767 31.92 -2.96 -35.09
N ASP A 768 31.94 -2.40 -36.29
CA ASP A 768 31.39 -1.08 -36.58
C ASP A 768 30.16 -1.17 -37.52
N PRO A 769 28.93 -0.99 -37.03
CA PRO A 769 28.51 -0.98 -35.64
C PRO A 769 28.27 -2.39 -35.07
N GLU A 770 28.35 -2.54 -33.74
CA GLU A 770 28.18 -3.82 -33.04
C GLU A 770 26.81 -4.49 -33.32
N PRO A 771 26.72 -5.84 -33.27
CA PRO A 771 25.47 -6.57 -33.51
C PRO A 771 24.32 -6.08 -32.61
N GLY A 772 23.12 -5.97 -33.18
CA GLY A 772 21.93 -5.43 -32.51
C GLY A 772 21.60 -3.97 -32.88
N THR A 773 22.55 -3.24 -33.46
CA THR A 773 22.30 -1.96 -34.14
C THR A 773 21.95 -2.16 -35.62
N THR A 774 21.34 -1.17 -36.28
CA THR A 774 21.24 -1.13 -37.75
C THR A 774 22.63 -1.00 -38.36
N ALA A 775 22.94 -1.82 -39.38
CA ALA A 775 24.22 -1.71 -40.07
C ALA A 775 24.29 -0.37 -40.83
N SER A 776 25.44 0.29 -40.81
CA SER A 776 25.66 1.48 -41.65
C SER A 776 25.61 1.05 -43.13
N PRO A 777 24.91 1.79 -44.01
CA PRO A 777 24.97 1.55 -45.46
C PRO A 777 26.40 1.58 -46.01
N LEU A 778 27.30 2.32 -45.33
CA LEU A 778 28.71 2.48 -45.67
C LEU A 778 29.61 1.38 -45.09
N ASN A 779 29.12 0.55 -44.15
CA ASN A 779 29.85 -0.62 -43.64
C ASN A 779 28.89 -1.81 -43.44
N PRO A 780 28.31 -2.35 -44.53
CA PRO A 780 27.32 -3.43 -44.45
C PRO A 780 27.93 -4.72 -43.89
N ALA A 781 29.24 -4.93 -44.08
CA ALA A 781 29.99 -6.06 -43.55
C ALA A 781 30.33 -5.94 -42.03
N ARG A 782 30.03 -4.81 -41.40
CA ARG A 782 30.35 -4.48 -39.99
C ARG A 782 31.83 -4.66 -39.63
N THR A 783 32.71 -4.36 -40.58
CA THR A 783 34.17 -4.51 -40.41
C THR A 783 34.69 -3.56 -39.32
N PRO A 784 35.51 -4.01 -38.35
CA PRO A 784 36.16 -3.12 -37.38
C PRO A 784 37.05 -2.07 -38.06
N GLN A 785 37.05 -0.85 -37.54
CA GLN A 785 37.81 0.28 -38.12
C GLN A 785 39.21 0.48 -37.48
N PHE A 786 39.59 -0.37 -36.52
CA PHE A 786 40.87 -0.31 -35.84
C PHE A 786 41.51 -1.70 -35.78
N GLN A 787 42.83 -1.74 -35.78
CA GLN A 787 43.61 -2.97 -35.59
C GLN A 787 44.49 -2.86 -34.36
N ILE A 788 44.67 -3.99 -33.67
CA ILE A 788 45.53 -4.19 -32.52
C ILE A 788 46.60 -5.26 -32.81
N SER A 789 47.80 -5.10 -32.25
CA SER A 789 48.91 -6.06 -32.37
C SER A 789 49.82 -6.07 -31.13
N LYS A 790 50.54 -7.19 -30.94
CA LYS A 790 51.68 -7.31 -30.02
C LYS A 790 52.98 -6.72 -30.58
N PHE A 791 53.01 -6.37 -31.87
CA PHE A 791 54.21 -5.90 -32.57
C PHE A 791 53.94 -4.61 -33.36
N ALA A 792 54.90 -3.68 -33.38
CA ALA A 792 54.73 -2.39 -34.05
C ALA A 792 54.53 -2.48 -35.57
N ASP A 793 55.01 -3.58 -36.18
CA ASP A 793 54.89 -3.93 -37.60
C ASP A 793 53.59 -4.69 -37.94
N PHE A 794 52.76 -5.05 -36.94
CA PHE A 794 51.54 -5.84 -37.09
C PHE A 794 51.74 -7.24 -37.72
N ARG A 795 52.92 -7.85 -37.55
CA ARG A 795 53.25 -9.17 -38.13
C ARG A 795 52.49 -10.37 -37.57
N ASP A 796 51.75 -10.20 -36.48
CA ASP A 796 50.87 -11.22 -35.89
C ASP A 796 49.48 -11.27 -36.55
N ILE A 797 49.15 -10.28 -37.38
CA ILE A 797 47.94 -10.28 -38.20
C ILE A 797 48.10 -11.26 -39.36
N ARG A 798 47.16 -12.21 -39.50
CA ARG A 798 47.13 -13.13 -40.64
C ARG A 798 46.12 -12.66 -41.72
N PRO A 799 46.41 -12.80 -43.03
CA PRO A 799 45.50 -12.37 -44.08
C PRO A 799 44.20 -13.18 -44.21
N ASP A 800 44.13 -14.37 -43.61
CA ASP A 800 43.00 -15.31 -43.67
C ASP A 800 41.97 -15.14 -42.54
N ASP A 801 42.27 -14.32 -41.53
CA ASP A 801 41.33 -13.98 -40.47
C ASP A 801 40.11 -13.21 -41.03
N GLN A 802 38.88 -13.57 -40.63
CA GLN A 802 37.67 -12.86 -41.06
C GLN A 802 37.69 -11.35 -40.70
N PHE A 803 38.35 -11.01 -39.58
CA PHE A 803 38.63 -9.64 -39.16
C PHE A 803 40.08 -9.59 -38.64
N PRO A 804 41.08 -9.32 -39.50
CA PRO A 804 42.49 -9.45 -39.14
C PRO A 804 42.93 -8.45 -38.08
N GLY A 805 43.55 -8.94 -37.00
CA GLY A 805 44.12 -8.10 -35.95
C GLY A 805 43.11 -7.40 -35.05
N THR A 806 41.99 -8.05 -34.75
CA THR A 806 40.95 -7.46 -33.89
C THR A 806 40.83 -8.13 -32.52
N THR A 807 41.63 -9.16 -32.24
CA THR A 807 41.67 -9.86 -30.94
C THR A 807 43.10 -10.23 -30.57
N LEU A 808 43.50 -10.02 -29.31
CA LEU A 808 44.79 -10.42 -28.75
C LEU A 808 44.60 -11.04 -27.38
N THR A 809 45.50 -11.94 -26.97
CA THR A 809 45.54 -12.48 -25.60
C THR A 809 46.93 -12.33 -25.01
N TYR A 810 47.02 -11.74 -23.82
CA TYR A 810 48.25 -11.58 -23.04
C TYR A 810 48.19 -12.51 -21.82
N ALA A 811 49.23 -13.32 -21.63
CA ALA A 811 49.41 -14.09 -20.41
C ALA A 811 50.13 -13.23 -19.35
N PRO A 812 49.71 -13.27 -18.08
CA PRO A 812 50.49 -12.75 -16.96
C PRO A 812 51.89 -13.38 -16.88
N ASP A 813 52.82 -12.66 -16.25
CA ASP A 813 54.14 -13.13 -15.88
C ASP A 813 54.10 -14.06 -14.63
N GLU A 814 55.26 -14.59 -14.23
CA GLU A 814 55.40 -15.49 -13.08
C GLU A 814 55.06 -14.86 -11.71
N ASN A 815 54.79 -13.55 -11.67
CA ASN A 815 54.34 -12.80 -10.49
C ASN A 815 52.86 -12.35 -10.63
N ASP A 816 52.09 -13.04 -11.48
CA ASP A 816 50.68 -12.74 -11.79
C ASP A 816 50.47 -11.29 -12.25
N SER A 817 51.41 -10.75 -13.03
CA SER A 817 51.44 -9.36 -13.46
C SER A 817 51.46 -9.22 -14.98
N LEU A 818 50.92 -8.12 -15.49
CA LEU A 818 51.22 -7.63 -16.84
C LEU A 818 52.13 -6.41 -16.68
N ALA A 819 53.44 -6.66 -16.69
CA ALA A 819 54.49 -5.68 -16.41
C ALA A 819 54.68 -4.65 -17.54
N ARG A 820 53.67 -3.78 -17.77
CA ARG A 820 53.68 -2.69 -18.75
C ARG A 820 53.91 -3.18 -20.19
N VAL A 821 53.12 -4.16 -20.62
CA VAL A 821 53.26 -4.80 -21.93
C VAL A 821 52.68 -3.90 -23.03
N PRO A 822 53.37 -3.68 -24.17
CA PRO A 822 52.87 -2.82 -25.23
C PRO A 822 51.69 -3.43 -25.98
N LEU A 823 50.69 -2.60 -26.25
CA LEU A 823 49.56 -2.83 -27.14
C LEU A 823 49.65 -1.83 -28.29
N TYR A 824 50.00 -2.31 -29.48
CA TYR A 824 50.08 -1.47 -30.67
C TYR A 824 48.70 -1.35 -31.30
N VAL A 825 48.29 -0.13 -31.62
CA VAL A 825 46.96 0.19 -32.17
C VAL A 825 47.11 1.09 -33.38
N ARG A 826 46.34 0.85 -34.44
CA ARG A 826 46.23 1.76 -35.59
C ARG A 826 44.79 1.90 -36.06
N TYR A 827 44.46 3.05 -36.62
CA TYR A 827 43.23 3.27 -37.36
C TYR A 827 43.40 2.66 -38.77
N ALA A 828 42.45 1.84 -39.18
CA ALA A 828 42.44 1.12 -40.44
C ALA A 828 41.02 1.13 -41.02
N PRO A 829 40.52 2.31 -41.46
CA PRO A 829 39.16 2.48 -41.92
C PRO A 829 38.86 1.69 -43.18
N THR A 830 37.66 1.13 -43.24
CA THR A 830 37.09 0.47 -44.44
C THR A 830 35.90 1.23 -45.01
N ARG A 831 35.48 2.31 -44.33
CA ARG A 831 34.45 3.26 -44.75
C ARG A 831 34.87 4.68 -44.38
N VAL A 832 34.23 5.68 -44.98
CA VAL A 832 34.43 7.09 -44.58
C VAL A 832 33.68 7.46 -43.30
N GLY A 833 34.01 8.65 -42.79
CA GLY A 833 33.40 9.29 -41.63
C GLY A 833 33.99 8.86 -40.30
N GLN A 834 33.34 9.31 -39.22
CA GLN A 834 33.81 9.06 -37.87
C GLN A 834 33.62 7.60 -37.46
N ALA A 835 34.61 7.08 -36.75
CA ALA A 835 34.63 5.76 -36.14
C ALA A 835 35.10 5.88 -34.69
N THR A 836 34.38 5.24 -33.76
CA THR A 836 34.77 5.16 -32.35
C THR A 836 34.58 3.74 -31.84
N ALA A 837 35.58 3.23 -31.13
CA ALA A 837 35.57 1.89 -30.55
C ALA A 837 36.13 1.93 -29.13
N ASP A 838 35.44 1.36 -28.16
CA ASP A 838 36.01 1.08 -26.84
C ASP A 838 36.59 -0.34 -26.87
N LEU A 839 37.85 -0.51 -26.46
CA LEU A 839 38.46 -1.85 -26.38
C LEU A 839 37.72 -2.70 -25.35
N LEU A 840 37.41 -3.94 -25.73
CA LEU A 840 36.72 -4.93 -24.92
C LEU A 840 37.76 -5.84 -24.25
N PHE A 841 37.72 -5.94 -22.93
CA PHE A 841 38.64 -6.77 -22.14
C PHE A 841 37.91 -7.97 -21.56
N ARG A 842 38.60 -9.10 -21.43
CA ARG A 842 38.04 -10.35 -20.91
C ARG A 842 39.12 -11.19 -20.24
N THR A 843 38.95 -11.52 -18.96
CA THR A 843 39.76 -12.51 -18.22
C THR A 843 38.86 -13.23 -17.21
N PRO A 844 39.07 -14.51 -16.91
CA PRO A 844 38.42 -15.19 -15.77
C PRO A 844 38.58 -14.47 -14.42
N ASP A 845 39.67 -13.75 -14.21
CA ASP A 845 39.99 -13.10 -12.92
C ASP A 845 39.07 -11.90 -12.63
N LEU A 846 38.48 -11.29 -13.67
CA LEU A 846 37.59 -10.12 -13.57
C LEU A 846 36.23 -10.41 -14.19
N PHE A 847 35.16 -10.03 -13.49
CA PHE A 847 33.78 -10.09 -13.99
C PHE A 847 33.37 -11.47 -14.56
N SER A 848 33.86 -12.56 -13.97
CA SER A 848 33.49 -13.94 -14.33
C SER A 848 33.69 -14.28 -15.82
N ASN A 849 34.78 -13.82 -16.43
CA ASN A 849 35.11 -14.06 -17.84
C ASN A 849 34.09 -13.47 -18.85
N VAL A 850 33.44 -12.35 -18.52
CA VAL A 850 32.59 -11.55 -19.41
C VAL A 850 33.40 -10.42 -20.07
N GLU A 851 33.00 -9.95 -21.25
CA GLU A 851 33.63 -8.77 -21.89
C GLU A 851 33.26 -7.47 -21.16
N PHE A 852 34.23 -6.58 -20.91
CA PHE A 852 34.03 -5.29 -20.26
C PHE A 852 34.84 -4.15 -20.89
N THR A 853 34.28 -2.93 -20.89
CA THR A 853 34.89 -1.69 -21.41
C THR A 853 35.47 -0.78 -20.32
N ARG A 854 35.33 -1.14 -19.03
CA ARG A 854 35.56 -0.24 -17.89
C ARG A 854 37.05 -0.01 -17.55
N VAL A 855 37.93 -0.10 -18.53
CA VAL A 855 39.36 0.21 -18.42
C VAL A 855 39.59 1.66 -18.88
N PRO A 856 40.21 2.53 -18.07
CA PRO A 856 40.52 3.91 -18.49
C PRO A 856 41.32 3.96 -19.80
N ASN A 857 41.18 5.05 -20.56
CA ASN A 857 41.91 5.31 -21.81
C ASN A 857 41.73 4.29 -22.96
N ALA A 858 40.88 3.28 -22.80
CA ALA A 858 40.59 2.23 -23.80
C ALA A 858 39.81 2.69 -25.05
N ARG A 859 39.48 3.99 -25.17
CA ARG A 859 38.63 4.52 -26.25
C ARG A 859 39.44 4.99 -27.45
N LEU A 860 39.20 4.36 -28.60
CA LEU A 860 39.78 4.68 -29.90
C LEU A 860 38.86 5.62 -30.68
N ARG A 861 39.46 6.55 -31.45
CA ARG A 861 38.74 7.50 -32.31
C ARG A 861 39.50 7.75 -33.62
N GLY A 862 38.76 7.80 -34.72
CA GLY A 862 39.27 8.11 -36.04
C GLY A 862 38.20 8.78 -36.91
N ASN A 863 38.63 9.58 -37.89
CA ASN A 863 37.79 10.07 -38.98
C ASN A 863 38.45 9.77 -40.32
N ALA A 864 37.73 9.06 -41.20
CA ALA A 864 38.19 8.75 -42.53
C ALA A 864 37.56 9.69 -43.57
N ILE A 865 38.35 10.09 -44.54
CA ILE A 865 37.91 10.78 -45.76
C ILE A 865 37.90 9.79 -46.93
N ASP A 866 37.29 10.21 -48.03
CA ASP A 866 37.22 9.39 -49.23
C ASP A 866 38.58 9.21 -49.93
N VAL A 867 38.63 8.46 -51.03
CA VAL A 867 39.77 8.47 -51.97
C VAL A 867 39.76 9.73 -52.83
N GLU A 868 40.92 10.29 -53.11
CA GLU A 868 41.06 11.51 -53.92
C GLU A 868 40.66 11.24 -55.39
N PRO A 869 39.87 12.13 -56.04
CA PRO A 869 39.56 11.99 -57.47
C PRO A 869 40.81 12.00 -58.35
N THR A 870 40.86 11.14 -59.37
CA THR A 870 42.05 10.97 -60.22
C THR A 870 42.09 11.94 -61.41
N ARG A 871 40.93 12.42 -61.88
CA ARG A 871 40.75 13.29 -63.07
C ARG A 871 40.10 14.63 -62.71
N GLN A 872 40.06 15.60 -63.64
CA GLN A 872 39.45 16.92 -63.41
C GLN A 872 38.52 17.32 -64.56
N SER A 873 37.32 17.84 -64.28
CA SER A 873 36.40 18.30 -65.31
C SER A 873 36.86 19.60 -65.99
N SER A 874 36.41 19.79 -67.23
CA SER A 874 36.43 21.10 -67.90
C SER A 874 35.07 21.77 -67.76
N ALA A 875 35.00 23.10 -67.96
CA ALA A 875 33.74 23.84 -67.86
C ALA A 875 33.61 24.97 -68.88
N THR A 876 32.42 25.13 -69.44
CA THR A 876 32.03 26.29 -70.25
C THR A 876 31.23 27.27 -69.41
N VAL A 877 31.56 28.57 -69.49
CA VAL A 877 31.02 29.63 -68.61
C VAL A 877 30.34 30.70 -69.47
N THR A 878 29.02 30.83 -69.37
CA THR A 878 28.20 31.74 -70.20
C THR A 878 27.47 32.77 -69.34
N ARG A 879 27.81 34.06 -69.49
CA ARG A 879 27.16 35.16 -68.75
C ARG A 879 25.80 35.51 -69.36
N SER A 880 24.83 35.78 -68.50
CA SER A 880 23.51 36.32 -68.87
C SER A 880 23.60 37.68 -69.56
N ALA A 881 22.61 37.99 -70.41
CA ALA A 881 22.54 39.25 -71.15
C ALA A 881 22.38 40.49 -70.25
N ASP A 882 21.79 40.35 -69.07
CA ASP A 882 21.65 41.42 -68.07
C ASP A 882 22.86 41.52 -67.11
N GLY A 883 23.80 40.58 -67.22
CA GLY A 883 25.04 40.52 -66.46
C GLY A 883 24.93 40.06 -65.01
N ARG A 884 23.74 39.64 -64.52
CA ARG A 884 23.48 39.30 -63.10
C ARG A 884 23.64 37.83 -62.74
N SER A 885 23.72 36.95 -63.73
CA SER A 885 23.96 35.52 -63.53
C SER A 885 24.92 34.93 -64.56
N VAL A 886 25.41 33.72 -64.28
CA VAL A 886 26.23 32.92 -65.19
C VAL A 886 25.76 31.46 -65.14
N THR A 887 25.76 30.80 -66.30
CA THR A 887 25.57 29.35 -66.41
C THR A 887 26.92 28.69 -66.63
N ILE A 888 27.26 27.72 -65.79
CA ILE A 888 28.47 26.91 -65.87
C ILE A 888 28.03 25.49 -66.25
N ILE A 889 28.58 24.94 -67.34
CA ILE A 889 28.29 23.57 -67.81
C ILE A 889 29.58 22.77 -67.72
N PHE A 890 29.56 21.65 -66.99
CA PHE A 890 30.71 20.77 -66.81
C PHE A 890 30.79 19.69 -67.90
N THR A 891 32.00 19.42 -68.36
CA THR A 891 32.34 18.43 -69.40
C THR A 891 33.55 17.61 -68.97
N GLN A 892 33.82 16.51 -69.68
CA GLN A 892 35.10 15.80 -69.59
C GLN A 892 36.27 16.68 -70.06
N GLU A 893 37.50 16.21 -69.81
CA GLU A 893 38.78 16.85 -70.19
C GLU A 893 38.91 17.12 -71.70
N ASP A 894 38.22 16.34 -72.54
CA ASP A 894 38.19 16.48 -74.00
C ASP A 894 37.04 17.38 -74.50
N GLY A 895 36.27 18.00 -73.59
CA GLY A 895 35.10 18.82 -73.90
C GLY A 895 33.81 18.05 -74.19
N SER A 896 33.83 16.71 -74.17
CA SER A 896 32.63 15.89 -74.36
C SER A 896 31.72 15.90 -73.11
N PRO A 897 30.39 15.73 -73.26
CA PRO A 897 29.50 15.56 -72.11
C PRO A 897 29.83 14.26 -71.36
N PHE A 898 29.54 14.21 -70.06
CA PHE A 898 29.72 12.98 -69.27
C PHE A 898 28.80 11.86 -69.81
N PRO A 899 29.33 10.63 -70.01
CA PRO A 899 28.58 9.51 -70.57
C PRO A 899 27.63 8.82 -69.57
N GLY A 900 27.52 9.34 -68.35
CA GLY A 900 26.79 8.75 -67.23
C GLY A 900 27.09 9.51 -65.93
N ASN A 901 26.95 8.84 -64.78
CA ASN A 901 27.34 9.41 -63.48
C ASN A 901 28.89 9.55 -63.40
N PRO A 902 29.46 10.76 -63.21
CA PRO A 902 30.91 11.00 -63.24
C PRO A 902 31.72 10.30 -62.13
N GLU A 903 31.06 9.96 -61.01
CA GLU A 903 31.58 9.19 -59.86
C GLU A 903 32.46 7.99 -60.28
N GLY A 904 31.95 7.13 -61.16
CA GLY A 904 32.64 5.89 -61.58
C GLY A 904 33.78 6.08 -62.59
N ALA A 905 34.03 7.31 -63.08
CA ALA A 905 34.99 7.59 -64.15
C ALA A 905 36.26 8.31 -63.66
N GLY A 906 36.46 8.41 -62.34
CA GLY A 906 37.64 9.02 -61.70
C GLY A 906 37.58 10.55 -61.60
N PHE A 907 36.51 11.19 -62.09
CA PHE A 907 36.30 12.63 -61.97
C PHE A 907 35.83 13.06 -60.58
N GLY A 908 35.41 12.13 -59.74
CA GLY A 908 34.81 12.43 -58.45
C GLY A 908 33.29 12.52 -58.51
N GLU A 909 32.66 12.34 -57.35
CA GLU A 909 31.21 12.38 -57.18
C GLU A 909 30.63 13.79 -57.34
N ASN A 910 31.34 14.79 -56.80
CA ASN A 910 30.82 16.14 -56.64
C ASN A 910 31.82 17.21 -57.10
N ARG A 911 31.30 18.37 -57.50
CA ARG A 911 32.06 19.54 -57.93
C ARG A 911 31.77 20.75 -57.05
N LEU A 912 32.83 21.38 -56.56
CA LEU A 912 32.80 22.63 -55.81
C LEU A 912 33.30 23.78 -56.69
N ILE A 913 32.56 24.90 -56.73
CA ILE A 913 33.00 26.13 -57.42
C ILE A 913 33.29 27.24 -56.40
N ILE A 914 34.49 27.81 -56.47
CA ILE A 914 34.87 29.06 -55.81
C ILE A 914 34.75 30.20 -56.82
N ALA A 915 33.99 31.24 -56.49
CA ALA A 915 33.89 32.48 -57.24
C ALA A 915 34.80 33.56 -56.63
N SER A 916 35.64 34.17 -57.46
CA SER A 916 36.55 35.27 -57.11
C SER A 916 36.44 36.44 -58.09
N THR A 917 36.83 37.63 -57.67
CA THR A 917 37.12 38.75 -58.59
C THR A 917 38.57 38.77 -59.06
N ASN A 918 39.42 37.87 -58.55
CA ASN A 918 40.82 37.69 -58.96
C ASN A 918 40.93 36.55 -59.99
N ASN A 919 41.82 36.70 -60.98
CA ASN A 919 42.05 35.71 -62.05
C ASN A 919 43.01 34.57 -61.67
N THR A 920 43.53 34.57 -60.44
CA THR A 920 44.44 33.55 -59.90
C THR A 920 43.93 33.08 -58.54
N LEU A 921 43.97 31.77 -58.31
CA LEU A 921 43.69 31.16 -57.01
C LEU A 921 44.94 30.40 -56.52
N THR A 922 45.43 30.79 -55.35
CA THR A 922 46.64 30.23 -54.71
C THR A 922 46.28 29.11 -53.72
N PRO A 923 47.18 28.16 -53.44
CA PRO A 923 46.90 26.96 -52.63
C PRO A 923 46.25 27.21 -51.26
N GLY A 924 46.60 28.30 -50.57
CA GLY A 924 45.95 28.66 -49.29
C GLY A 924 44.48 29.06 -49.39
N PHE A 925 43.94 29.18 -50.61
CA PHE A 925 42.53 29.54 -50.90
C PHE A 925 41.76 28.38 -51.55
N PHE A 926 42.31 27.16 -51.50
CA PHE A 926 41.64 25.94 -51.97
C PHE A 926 40.73 25.37 -50.86
N PRO A 927 39.72 24.55 -51.20
CA PRO A 927 38.99 23.78 -50.20
C PRO A 927 39.95 22.79 -49.52
N GLN A 928 39.76 22.58 -48.21
CA GLN A 928 40.55 21.66 -47.40
C GLN A 928 39.80 20.35 -47.20
N ASP A 929 40.51 19.23 -47.16
CA ASP A 929 39.93 17.92 -46.88
C ASP A 929 39.23 17.86 -45.52
N ALA A 930 38.25 16.95 -45.41
CA ALA A 930 37.31 16.83 -44.30
C ALA A 930 36.53 18.11 -43.96
N THR A 931 36.53 19.12 -44.83
CA THR A 931 35.83 20.39 -44.61
C THR A 931 34.66 20.53 -45.58
N PRO A 932 33.40 20.50 -45.10
CA PRO A 932 32.25 20.78 -45.92
C PRO A 932 32.09 22.29 -46.15
N TYR A 933 31.64 22.67 -47.35
CA TYR A 933 31.40 24.07 -47.72
C TYR A 933 29.98 24.27 -48.24
N ASP A 934 29.28 25.27 -47.72
CA ASP A 934 27.94 25.67 -48.15
C ASP A 934 28.02 26.51 -49.45
N PRO A 935 27.34 26.13 -50.54
CA PRO A 935 27.31 26.91 -51.78
C PRO A 935 26.36 28.12 -51.76
N GLY A 936 25.66 28.40 -50.65
CA GLY A 936 24.79 29.56 -50.51
C GLY A 936 23.60 29.56 -51.47
N ASN A 937 23.10 28.37 -51.81
CA ASN A 937 22.05 28.13 -52.82
C ASN A 937 22.37 28.78 -54.19
N ASN A 938 23.63 28.70 -54.62
CA ASN A 938 24.15 29.26 -55.87
C ASN A 938 23.99 30.78 -56.01
N VAL A 939 24.02 31.51 -54.89
CA VAL A 939 24.03 32.98 -54.86
C VAL A 939 25.41 33.49 -54.45
N TYR A 940 26.05 34.28 -55.30
CA TYR A 940 27.32 34.93 -54.97
C TYR A 940 27.17 35.85 -53.75
N GLY A 941 28.01 35.65 -52.74
CA GLY A 941 27.97 36.38 -51.47
C GLY A 941 27.35 35.60 -50.30
N ASN A 942 26.60 34.53 -50.56
CA ASN A 942 25.84 33.82 -49.52
C ASN A 942 26.51 32.53 -49.00
N GLY A 943 27.40 31.90 -49.78
CA GLY A 943 28.06 30.65 -49.39
C GLY A 943 29.28 30.81 -48.48
N SER A 944 29.87 29.68 -48.08
CA SER A 944 31.08 29.62 -47.26
C SER A 944 32.22 30.43 -47.88
N ARG A 945 33.01 31.10 -47.02
CA ARG A 945 34.14 31.92 -47.46
C ARG A 945 35.46 31.16 -47.35
N ILE A 946 36.24 31.15 -48.44
CA ILE A 946 37.61 30.66 -48.46
C ILE A 946 38.53 31.84 -48.80
N ASN A 947 39.19 32.38 -47.77
CA ASN A 947 40.00 33.60 -47.80
C ASN A 947 39.36 34.76 -48.60
N GLY A 948 38.11 35.09 -48.27
CA GLY A 948 37.36 36.20 -48.89
C GLY A 948 36.69 35.89 -50.24
N ASN A 949 37.00 34.76 -50.87
CA ASN A 949 36.26 34.23 -52.02
C ASN A 949 35.05 33.43 -51.53
N TYR A 950 34.01 33.28 -52.36
CA TYR A 950 32.79 32.57 -51.99
C TYR A 950 32.69 31.22 -52.69
N VAL A 951 32.37 30.17 -51.95
CA VAL A 951 31.84 28.94 -52.54
C VAL A 951 30.43 29.24 -53.05
N VAL A 952 30.16 28.89 -54.30
CA VAL A 952 28.88 29.20 -54.98
C VAL A 952 28.24 27.97 -55.63
N PHE A 953 28.86 26.80 -55.56
CA PHE A 953 28.30 25.54 -56.01
C PHE A 953 29.03 24.40 -55.31
N ALA A 954 28.31 23.35 -54.93
CA ALA A 954 28.83 22.12 -54.32
C ALA A 954 27.81 21.00 -54.58
N SER A 955 27.96 20.26 -55.68
CA SER A 955 26.99 19.24 -56.10
C SER A 955 27.53 18.33 -57.22
N SER A 956 26.92 17.17 -57.40
CA SER A 956 27.15 16.25 -58.53
C SER A 956 26.51 16.73 -59.84
N ALA A 957 25.60 17.71 -59.81
CA ALA A 957 24.94 18.21 -61.01
C ALA A 957 25.93 18.75 -62.06
N THR A 958 25.70 18.44 -63.35
CA THR A 958 26.60 18.82 -64.47
C THR A 958 26.35 20.23 -65.01
N THR A 959 25.48 21.01 -64.36
CA THR A 959 25.23 22.43 -64.67
C THR A 959 24.96 23.20 -63.40
N ALA A 960 25.58 24.38 -63.27
CA ALA A 960 25.37 25.33 -62.18
C ALA A 960 24.87 26.67 -62.74
N ILE A 961 23.90 27.30 -62.09
CA ILE A 961 23.44 28.66 -62.41
C ILE A 961 23.75 29.54 -61.19
N ILE A 962 24.76 30.39 -61.32
CA ILE A 962 25.17 31.29 -60.23
C ILE A 962 24.50 32.64 -60.42
N THR A 963 23.87 33.15 -59.36
CA THR A 963 23.11 34.41 -59.37
C THR A 963 23.70 35.43 -58.37
N GLY A 964 23.17 36.66 -58.34
CA GLY A 964 23.66 37.71 -57.44
C GLY A 964 24.94 38.41 -57.91
N LEU A 965 25.35 38.23 -59.18
CA LEU A 965 26.53 38.89 -59.74
C LEU A 965 26.24 40.37 -60.02
N THR A 966 27.25 41.22 -59.82
CA THR A 966 27.14 42.65 -60.16
C THR A 966 27.46 42.86 -61.66
N PRO A 967 26.57 43.51 -62.45
CA PRO A 967 26.85 43.87 -63.84
C PRO A 967 28.14 44.71 -63.96
N GLY A 968 28.95 44.44 -64.99
CA GLY A 968 30.22 45.14 -65.23
C GLY A 968 31.41 44.66 -64.37
N VAL A 969 31.20 43.90 -63.30
CA VAL A 969 32.29 43.25 -62.55
C VAL A 969 32.74 41.97 -63.27
N ASN A 970 34.05 41.73 -63.27
CA ASN A 970 34.66 40.48 -63.74
C ASN A 970 34.70 39.45 -62.60
N TYR A 971 34.21 38.25 -62.87
CA TYR A 971 34.22 37.12 -61.95
C TYR A 971 34.91 35.92 -62.61
N PHE A 972 35.70 35.21 -61.82
CA PHE A 972 36.43 34.00 -62.18
C PHE A 972 35.93 32.85 -61.32
N PHE A 973 35.75 31.68 -61.93
CA PHE A 973 35.18 30.50 -61.30
C PHE A 973 36.20 29.37 -61.33
N PHE A 974 36.56 28.86 -60.15
CA PHE A 974 37.56 27.81 -59.98
C PHE A 974 36.86 26.54 -59.51
N GLY A 975 36.97 25.47 -60.30
CA GLY A 975 36.32 24.18 -60.04
C GLY A 975 37.25 23.16 -59.39
N PHE A 976 36.71 22.46 -58.38
CA PHE A 976 37.38 21.41 -57.62
C PHE A 976 36.51 20.16 -57.64
N GLU A 977 37.11 19.03 -57.99
CA GLU A 977 36.47 17.71 -57.84
C GLU A 977 36.63 17.22 -56.40
N TYR A 978 35.62 16.53 -55.87
CA TYR A 978 35.75 15.81 -54.60
C TYR A 978 34.85 14.58 -54.53
N ASN A 979 35.26 13.64 -53.68
CA ASN A 979 34.44 12.51 -53.25
C ASN A 979 33.99 12.71 -51.81
N ASN A 980 32.77 12.30 -51.52
CA ASN A 980 32.27 12.02 -50.18
C ASN A 980 31.11 10.99 -50.30
N ASP A 981 31.27 9.78 -49.73
CA ASP A 981 30.20 8.74 -49.65
C ASP A 981 28.96 9.18 -48.80
N GLN A 982 28.35 10.33 -49.11
CA GLN A 982 27.26 11.01 -48.41
C GLN A 982 27.52 11.30 -46.92
N VAL A 983 28.78 11.43 -46.51
CA VAL A 983 29.17 11.81 -45.14
C VAL A 983 29.76 13.22 -45.10
N LEU A 984 29.14 14.07 -44.29
CA LEU A 984 29.63 15.41 -43.98
C LEU A 984 30.97 15.35 -43.22
N GLY A 985 32.00 16.05 -43.70
CA GLY A 985 33.34 16.01 -43.13
C GLY A 985 34.17 14.78 -43.55
N ALA A 986 33.75 14.11 -44.63
CA ALA A 986 34.50 13.06 -45.32
C ALA A 986 35.04 13.49 -46.69
N GLU A 987 34.82 14.75 -47.08
CA GLU A 987 35.22 15.30 -48.38
C GLU A 987 36.73 15.15 -48.59
N ASN A 988 37.14 14.49 -49.67
CA ASN A 988 38.51 14.47 -50.16
C ASN A 988 38.56 15.22 -51.50
N PHE A 989 39.22 16.39 -51.51
CA PHE A 989 39.29 17.27 -52.67
C PHE A 989 40.51 16.93 -53.52
N LYS A 990 40.30 16.87 -54.84
CA LYS A 990 41.42 16.73 -55.77
C LYS A 990 42.36 17.92 -55.68
N THR A 991 43.61 17.65 -55.31
CA THR A 991 44.72 18.60 -55.28
C THR A 991 44.98 19.17 -56.68
N PRO A 992 44.75 20.47 -56.93
CA PRO A 992 45.00 21.06 -58.23
C PRO A 992 46.46 21.42 -58.45
N ASN A 993 46.84 21.58 -59.72
CA ASN A 993 48.14 22.15 -60.11
C ASN A 993 48.25 23.62 -59.65
N LEU A 994 49.42 24.00 -59.12
CA LEU A 994 49.64 25.28 -58.43
C LEU A 994 50.37 26.32 -59.30
N PRO A 995 49.93 27.61 -59.32
CA PRO A 995 48.60 28.13 -58.99
C PRO A 995 47.65 28.09 -60.20
N ILE A 996 46.34 27.94 -59.97
CA ILE A 996 45.36 28.00 -61.05
C ILE A 996 45.21 29.45 -61.51
N THR A 997 45.56 29.73 -62.77
CA THR A 997 45.45 31.07 -63.39
C THR A 997 44.60 30.99 -64.65
N VAL A 998 43.57 31.83 -64.75
CA VAL A 998 42.71 31.88 -65.94
C VAL A 998 43.42 32.68 -67.04
N GLN A 999 43.78 32.00 -68.14
CA GLN A 999 44.24 32.68 -69.36
C GLN A 999 43.07 33.41 -70.03
N LEU A 1000 43.13 34.74 -70.05
CA LEU A 1000 42.18 35.58 -70.78
C LEU A 1000 42.58 35.67 -72.26
N PRO A 1001 41.67 35.46 -73.22
CA PRO A 1001 41.96 35.69 -74.64
C PRO A 1001 42.15 37.19 -74.92
N LEU A 1002 43.23 37.55 -75.61
CA LEU A 1002 43.52 38.94 -75.98
C LEU A 1002 42.80 39.34 -77.29
N PRO A 1003 42.27 40.57 -77.43
CA PRO A 1003 41.62 41.01 -78.68
C PRO A 1003 42.62 41.39 -79.78
N VAL A 1004 42.31 40.96 -81.01
CA VAL A 1004 43.08 41.13 -82.27
C VAL A 1004 44.39 40.34 -82.34
N GLU A 1005 44.36 39.25 -83.12
CA GLU A 1005 45.53 38.43 -83.47
C GLU A 1005 46.36 39.08 -84.58
N LEU A 1006 47.38 39.85 -84.20
CA LEU A 1006 48.51 40.16 -85.08
C LEU A 1006 49.31 38.86 -85.30
N VAL A 1007 49.25 38.30 -86.52
CA VAL A 1007 49.95 37.06 -86.90
C VAL A 1007 51.45 37.29 -87.05
N SER A 1008 51.84 38.42 -87.63
CA SER A 1008 53.24 38.78 -87.83
C SER A 1008 53.41 40.28 -88.08
N PHE A 1009 54.59 40.80 -87.74
CA PHE A 1009 55.11 42.08 -88.23
C PHE A 1009 56.61 41.90 -88.49
N THR A 1010 57.09 42.39 -89.63
CA THR A 1010 58.47 42.26 -90.08
C THR A 1010 58.98 43.57 -90.68
N ALA A 1011 60.29 43.80 -90.55
CA ALA A 1011 61.00 44.95 -91.11
C ALA A 1011 62.34 44.47 -91.68
N GLN A 1012 62.66 44.76 -92.94
CA GLN A 1012 63.88 44.32 -93.61
C GLN A 1012 64.53 45.43 -94.43
N LEU A 1013 65.84 45.67 -94.24
CA LEU A 1013 66.61 46.59 -95.06
C LEU A 1013 66.87 45.99 -96.45
N ARG A 1014 66.40 46.67 -97.50
CA ARG A 1014 66.66 46.33 -98.91
C ARG A 1014 66.92 47.62 -99.70
N ASN A 1015 67.98 47.65 -100.50
CA ASN A 1015 68.33 48.79 -101.37
C ASN A 1015 68.37 50.16 -100.65
N GLY A 1016 68.80 50.19 -99.38
CA GLY A 1016 68.87 51.42 -98.57
C GLY A 1016 67.53 51.90 -97.99
N GLN A 1017 66.45 51.11 -98.12
CA GLN A 1017 65.12 51.38 -97.55
C GLN A 1017 64.70 50.22 -96.64
N VAL A 1018 63.77 50.44 -95.71
CA VAL A 1018 63.23 49.36 -94.86
C VAL A 1018 61.81 49.01 -95.28
N ASN A 1019 61.65 47.82 -95.84
CA ASN A 1019 60.36 47.26 -96.20
C ASN A 1019 59.69 46.69 -94.94
N LEU A 1020 58.41 47.00 -94.77
CA LEU A 1020 57.59 46.68 -93.62
C LEU A 1020 56.40 45.84 -94.06
N GLU A 1021 56.09 44.75 -93.37
CA GLU A 1021 54.96 43.88 -93.69
C GLU A 1021 54.34 43.32 -92.41
N TRP A 1022 53.00 43.36 -92.30
CA TRP A 1022 52.26 42.71 -91.23
C TRP A 1022 50.98 42.05 -91.68
N VAL A 1023 50.52 41.11 -90.86
CA VAL A 1023 49.33 40.31 -91.13
C VAL A 1023 48.48 40.22 -89.87
N THR A 1024 47.19 40.52 -89.97
CA THR A 1024 46.17 40.27 -88.94
C THR A 1024 45.39 39.01 -89.30
N ALA A 1025 45.00 38.19 -88.32
CA ALA A 1025 44.06 37.08 -88.54
C ALA A 1025 42.61 37.57 -88.48
N SER A 1026 42.33 38.53 -87.59
CA SER A 1026 41.07 39.25 -87.48
C SER A 1026 41.31 40.65 -86.93
N GLU A 1027 40.37 41.56 -87.15
CA GLU A 1027 40.36 42.93 -86.65
C GLU A 1027 38.99 43.23 -86.04
N LYS A 1028 38.93 44.04 -84.99
CA LYS A 1028 37.68 44.44 -84.36
C LYS A 1028 37.74 45.91 -83.99
N ASN A 1029 36.85 46.72 -84.56
CA ASN A 1029 36.80 48.17 -84.42
C ASN A 1029 38.13 48.87 -84.77
N ASN A 1030 39.00 48.27 -85.59
CA ASN A 1030 40.31 48.79 -85.94
C ASN A 1030 40.20 49.98 -86.91
N ARG A 1031 40.67 51.15 -86.48
CA ARG A 1031 40.79 52.35 -87.31
C ARG A 1031 42.04 52.30 -88.20
N GLY A 1032 43.11 51.66 -87.75
CA GLY A 1032 44.33 51.46 -88.52
C GLY A 1032 45.62 51.42 -87.69
N PHE A 1033 46.75 51.30 -88.39
CA PHE A 1033 48.07 51.08 -87.81
C PHE A 1033 48.98 52.28 -88.09
N GLU A 1034 49.53 52.90 -87.03
CA GLU A 1034 50.70 53.79 -87.16
C GLU A 1034 51.97 52.93 -87.14
N VAL A 1035 52.82 53.04 -88.17
CA VAL A 1035 54.18 52.50 -88.09
C VAL A 1035 55.02 53.54 -87.38
N GLU A 1036 55.74 53.12 -86.33
CA GLU A 1036 56.66 53.98 -85.59
C GLU A 1036 58.08 53.41 -85.62
N ARG A 1037 59.08 54.31 -85.62
CA ARG A 1037 60.51 53.99 -85.64
C ARG A 1037 61.27 54.71 -84.53
N SER A 1038 62.21 54.03 -83.92
CA SER A 1038 63.10 54.53 -82.87
C SER A 1038 64.58 54.23 -83.17
N GLN A 1039 65.49 55.06 -82.65
CA GLN A 1039 66.94 54.80 -82.67
C GLN A 1039 67.43 54.13 -81.37
N ASP A 1040 66.74 54.37 -80.25
CA ASP A 1040 67.13 53.92 -78.91
C ASP A 1040 66.20 52.83 -78.33
N GLY A 1041 65.14 52.48 -79.07
CA GLY A 1041 64.10 51.54 -78.63
C GLY A 1041 63.13 52.12 -77.59
N LYS A 1042 63.19 53.43 -77.31
CA LYS A 1042 62.37 54.10 -76.29
C LYS A 1042 61.55 55.23 -76.88
N GLN A 1043 62.18 56.15 -77.61
CA GLN A 1043 61.52 57.27 -78.27
C GLN A 1043 61.16 56.89 -79.70
N PHE A 1044 59.87 56.68 -79.94
CA PHE A 1044 59.32 56.26 -81.22
C PHE A 1044 58.71 57.46 -81.96
N THR A 1045 59.11 57.63 -83.21
CA THR A 1045 58.58 58.65 -84.13
C THR A 1045 57.75 57.99 -85.21
N LYS A 1046 56.60 58.57 -85.55
CA LYS A 1046 55.71 58.05 -86.60
C LYS A 1046 56.40 58.11 -87.97
N VAL A 1047 56.45 56.98 -88.66
CA VAL A 1047 56.90 56.85 -90.05
C VAL A 1047 55.72 57.03 -90.99
N SER A 1048 54.60 56.37 -90.71
CA SER A 1048 53.44 56.30 -91.61
C SER A 1048 52.15 55.90 -90.88
N TYR A 1049 51.04 55.83 -91.62
CA TYR A 1049 49.76 55.29 -91.17
C TYR A 1049 49.10 54.49 -92.30
N LYS A 1050 48.47 53.35 -91.96
CA LYS A 1050 47.60 52.59 -92.86
C LYS A 1050 46.23 52.43 -92.20
N GLU A 1051 45.16 52.69 -92.93
CA GLU A 1051 43.80 52.44 -92.44
C GLU A 1051 43.56 50.94 -92.26
N GLY A 1052 42.81 50.60 -91.21
CA GLY A 1052 42.39 49.23 -90.90
C GLY A 1052 41.13 48.84 -91.66
N ARG A 1053 40.67 47.60 -91.47
CA ARG A 1053 39.41 47.10 -92.05
C ARG A 1053 38.21 47.19 -91.09
N GLY A 1054 38.30 47.96 -90.01
CA GLY A 1054 37.25 48.10 -89.02
C GLY A 1054 37.06 46.81 -88.24
N THR A 1055 35.95 46.11 -88.47
CA THR A 1055 35.70 44.78 -87.91
C THR A 1055 35.65 43.75 -89.03
N THR A 1056 36.64 42.86 -89.06
CA THR A 1056 36.72 41.75 -90.02
C THR A 1056 37.24 40.49 -89.34
N SER A 1057 36.64 39.34 -89.62
CA SER A 1057 37.19 38.03 -89.24
C SER A 1057 38.12 37.44 -90.31
N ALA A 1058 38.35 38.16 -91.41
CA ALA A 1058 39.22 37.72 -92.49
C ALA A 1058 40.67 38.19 -92.30
N ARG A 1059 41.60 37.27 -92.56
CA ARG A 1059 43.04 37.51 -92.54
C ARG A 1059 43.42 38.64 -93.51
N THR A 1060 44.05 39.70 -93.03
CA THR A 1060 44.41 40.87 -93.84
C THR A 1060 45.91 41.12 -93.79
N THR A 1061 46.53 41.37 -94.96
CA THR A 1061 47.96 41.66 -95.10
C THR A 1061 48.17 43.11 -95.49
N TYR A 1062 49.17 43.76 -94.89
CA TYR A 1062 49.52 45.16 -95.08
C TYR A 1062 51.02 45.30 -95.35
N THR A 1063 51.39 46.26 -96.19
CA THR A 1063 52.79 46.57 -96.53
C THR A 1063 53.05 48.08 -96.50
N ASP A 1064 54.29 48.43 -96.14
CA ASP A 1064 54.79 49.80 -96.18
C ASP A 1064 56.31 49.88 -96.37
N VAL A 1065 56.85 51.09 -96.57
CA VAL A 1065 58.29 51.32 -96.75
C VAL A 1065 58.75 52.58 -96.01
N ASP A 1066 59.82 52.47 -95.23
CA ASP A 1066 60.62 53.60 -94.77
C ASP A 1066 61.74 53.87 -95.79
N ALA A 1067 61.57 54.94 -96.57
CA ALA A 1067 62.50 55.33 -97.63
C ALA A 1067 63.78 56.04 -97.13
N LYS A 1068 63.88 56.38 -95.83
CA LYS A 1068 65.03 57.07 -95.24
C LYS A 1068 65.37 56.48 -93.86
N PRO A 1069 65.77 55.18 -93.79
CA PRO A 1069 66.07 54.51 -92.55
C PRO A 1069 67.26 55.15 -91.83
N LEU A 1070 67.22 55.14 -90.49
CA LEU A 1070 68.31 55.67 -89.68
C LEU A 1070 69.61 54.88 -89.92
N PRO A 1071 70.79 55.52 -89.86
CA PRO A 1071 72.07 54.83 -89.84
C PRO A 1071 72.26 54.12 -88.49
N GLY A 1072 72.92 52.96 -88.49
CA GLY A 1072 73.12 52.14 -87.31
C GLY A 1072 71.94 51.21 -87.02
N LEU A 1073 71.57 51.05 -85.76
CA LEU A 1073 70.41 50.25 -85.36
C LEU A 1073 69.14 51.11 -85.36
N SER A 1074 68.04 50.53 -85.81
CA SER A 1074 66.70 51.13 -85.80
C SER A 1074 65.67 50.09 -85.38
N TYR A 1075 64.67 50.52 -84.64
CA TYR A 1075 63.61 49.69 -84.07
C TYR A 1075 62.28 50.13 -84.68
N TYR A 1076 61.53 49.24 -85.31
CA TYR A 1076 60.21 49.52 -85.87
C TYR A 1076 59.13 48.82 -85.05
N ARG A 1077 57.98 49.43 -84.82
CA ARG A 1077 56.78 48.79 -84.24
C ARG A 1077 55.52 49.29 -84.92
N LEU A 1078 54.44 48.54 -84.79
CA LEU A 1078 53.09 49.00 -85.09
C LEU A 1078 52.43 49.53 -83.82
N LYS A 1079 51.55 50.50 -84.01
CA LYS A 1079 50.56 50.96 -83.04
C LYS A 1079 49.20 50.85 -83.73
N GLN A 1080 48.50 49.76 -83.46
CA GLN A 1080 47.11 49.59 -83.86
C GLN A 1080 46.25 50.56 -83.07
N ILE A 1081 45.30 51.24 -83.72
CA ILE A 1081 44.40 52.20 -83.10
C ILE A 1081 42.96 51.82 -83.44
N ASP A 1082 42.11 51.72 -82.44
CA ASP A 1082 40.69 51.42 -82.60
C ASP A 1082 39.87 52.69 -82.89
N THR A 1083 38.61 52.54 -83.30
CA THR A 1083 37.71 53.66 -83.65
C THR A 1083 37.39 54.56 -82.47
N ASP A 1084 37.51 54.08 -81.22
CA ASP A 1084 37.38 54.87 -80.00
C ASP A 1084 38.68 55.61 -79.60
N GLY A 1085 39.76 55.42 -80.35
CA GLY A 1085 41.06 56.05 -80.12
C GLY A 1085 41.99 55.31 -79.15
N LYS A 1086 41.56 54.19 -78.55
CA LYS A 1086 42.48 53.29 -77.84
C LYS A 1086 43.51 52.70 -78.81
N PHE A 1087 44.67 52.30 -78.30
CA PHE A 1087 45.72 51.71 -79.13
C PHE A 1087 46.51 50.62 -78.41
N VAL A 1088 47.09 49.71 -79.20
CA VAL A 1088 47.95 48.61 -78.76
C VAL A 1088 49.21 48.58 -79.62
N TYR A 1089 50.37 48.34 -79.00
CA TYR A 1089 51.64 48.25 -79.72
C TYR A 1089 52.00 46.80 -80.04
N SER A 1090 52.60 46.57 -81.22
CA SER A 1090 53.32 45.32 -81.50
C SER A 1090 54.66 45.27 -80.76
N PRO A 1091 55.28 44.08 -80.62
CA PRO A 1091 56.71 43.97 -80.40
C PRO A 1091 57.50 44.75 -81.46
N ALA A 1092 58.69 45.23 -81.11
CA ALA A 1092 59.55 45.98 -82.01
C ALA A 1092 60.52 45.07 -82.79
N VAL A 1093 60.66 45.30 -84.09
CA VAL A 1093 61.58 44.61 -85.00
C VAL A 1093 62.83 45.46 -85.21
N ILE A 1094 64.02 44.84 -85.11
CA ILE A 1094 65.31 45.52 -85.19
C ILE A 1094 65.87 45.43 -86.62
N VAL A 1095 66.35 46.56 -87.16
CA VAL A 1095 67.01 46.63 -88.46
C VAL A 1095 68.34 47.38 -88.34
N LYS A 1096 69.41 46.81 -88.92
CA LYS A 1096 70.78 47.34 -88.87
C LYS A 1096 71.22 47.86 -90.25
N ASN A 1097 71.60 49.13 -90.31
CA ASN A 1097 72.10 49.85 -91.48
C ASN A 1097 73.57 50.27 -91.23
N ALA A 1098 74.54 49.49 -91.72
CA ALA A 1098 75.96 49.68 -91.42
C ALA A 1098 76.65 50.58 -92.46
N GLY A 1099 77.40 51.60 -92.01
CA GLY A 1099 78.18 52.51 -92.86
C GLY A 1099 79.61 52.74 -92.36
N LEU A 1100 80.48 53.19 -93.29
CA LEU A 1100 81.92 53.49 -93.16
C LEU A 1100 82.86 52.27 -92.98
N THR A 1101 83.41 51.76 -94.09
CA THR A 1101 84.35 50.60 -94.09
C THR A 1101 85.62 50.73 -94.93
N GLU A 1102 85.80 51.77 -95.76
CA GLU A 1102 86.96 51.90 -96.66
C GLU A 1102 87.74 53.20 -96.48
N ALA A 1103 89.07 53.08 -96.39
CA ALA A 1103 90.03 54.18 -96.27
C ALA A 1103 91.35 53.83 -96.96
N SER A 1104 91.86 54.75 -97.79
CA SER A 1104 93.04 54.54 -98.63
C SER A 1104 94.17 55.51 -98.27
N PHE A 1105 95.39 54.99 -98.17
CA PHE A 1105 96.57 55.72 -97.70
C PHE A 1105 97.70 55.50 -98.72
N TYR A 1106 98.11 56.53 -99.46
CA TYR A 1106 99.07 56.39 -100.58
C TYR A 1106 99.86 57.70 -100.85
N PRO A 1107 101.06 57.62 -101.46
CA PRO A 1107 101.84 56.41 -101.70
C PRO A 1107 102.34 55.78 -100.39
N ASN A 1108 102.49 54.46 -100.37
CA ASN A 1108 102.98 53.72 -99.20
C ASN A 1108 103.78 52.50 -99.70
N PRO A 1109 105.11 52.47 -99.59
CA PRO A 1109 105.97 53.43 -98.89
C PRO A 1109 105.95 54.86 -99.43
N THR A 1110 106.28 55.83 -98.58
CA THR A 1110 106.40 57.26 -98.91
C THR A 1110 107.79 57.80 -98.58
N SER A 1111 108.26 58.80 -99.34
CA SER A 1111 109.47 59.57 -99.04
C SER A 1111 109.23 60.76 -98.09
N GLY A 1112 107.98 61.06 -97.73
CA GLY A 1112 107.65 62.13 -96.78
C GLY A 1112 106.24 62.72 -96.86
N LYS A 1113 105.45 62.44 -97.90
CA LYS A 1113 104.07 62.93 -98.05
C LYS A 1113 103.10 61.77 -98.25
N LEU A 1114 102.02 61.73 -97.49
CA LEU A 1114 101.04 60.64 -97.51
C LEU A 1114 99.61 61.19 -97.65
N THR A 1115 98.94 60.88 -98.75
CA THR A 1115 97.52 61.24 -98.96
C THR A 1115 96.60 60.23 -98.28
N ILE A 1116 95.58 60.73 -97.59
CA ILE A 1116 94.54 59.94 -96.93
C ILE A 1116 93.18 60.27 -97.57
N LEU A 1117 92.49 59.24 -98.06
CA LEU A 1117 91.19 59.34 -98.74
C LEU A 1117 90.12 58.51 -98.03
N LEU A 1118 89.00 59.15 -97.66
CA LEU A 1118 87.80 58.54 -97.07
C LEU A 1118 86.56 58.75 -97.96
N PRO A 1119 86.17 57.79 -98.83
CA PRO A 1119 85.12 57.98 -99.85
C PRO A 1119 83.69 58.20 -99.34
N GLN A 1120 83.45 58.13 -98.01
CA GLN A 1120 82.10 58.17 -97.41
C GLN A 1120 82.02 59.05 -96.15
N ALA A 1121 83.10 59.75 -95.77
CA ALA A 1121 83.08 60.60 -94.58
C ALA A 1121 82.30 61.90 -94.87
N ASN A 1122 81.36 62.25 -93.99
CA ASN A 1122 80.55 63.46 -94.11
C ASN A 1122 81.44 64.71 -94.03
N THR A 1123 81.29 65.64 -94.97
CA THR A 1123 82.26 66.71 -95.33
C THR A 1123 82.36 67.89 -94.36
N ALA A 1124 82.06 67.69 -93.07
CA ALA A 1124 81.83 68.78 -92.09
C ALA A 1124 82.60 68.67 -90.76
N ALA A 1125 83.58 67.76 -90.64
CA ALA A 1125 84.42 67.64 -89.45
C ALA A 1125 85.86 67.26 -89.80
N ASP A 1126 86.83 67.92 -89.15
CA ASP A 1126 88.25 67.59 -89.31
C ASP A 1126 88.55 66.21 -88.70
N LEU A 1127 89.29 65.40 -89.45
CA LEU A 1127 89.72 64.07 -89.07
C LEU A 1127 90.90 64.14 -88.12
N ARG A 1128 90.75 63.62 -86.91
CA ARG A 1128 91.88 63.35 -86.01
C ARG A 1128 92.75 62.24 -86.60
N VAL A 1129 94.04 62.52 -86.79
CA VAL A 1129 95.06 61.62 -87.31
C VAL A 1129 96.16 61.41 -86.27
N GLN A 1130 96.44 60.15 -85.95
CA GLN A 1130 97.48 59.73 -85.00
C GLN A 1130 98.55 58.92 -85.73
N ILE A 1131 99.81 59.37 -85.65
CA ILE A 1131 100.97 58.63 -86.11
C ILE A 1131 101.63 58.00 -84.88
N LEU A 1132 101.73 56.68 -84.84
CA LEU A 1132 102.38 55.92 -83.77
C LEU A 1132 103.59 55.16 -84.32
N ASP A 1133 104.65 55.02 -83.52
CA ASP A 1133 105.73 54.09 -83.85
C ASP A 1133 105.30 52.63 -83.58
N LEU A 1134 106.12 51.65 -83.98
CA LEU A 1134 105.80 50.23 -83.81
C LEU A 1134 105.68 49.76 -82.35
N THR A 1135 106.09 50.58 -81.36
CA THR A 1135 105.85 50.29 -79.94
C THR A 1135 104.48 50.77 -79.46
N GLY A 1136 103.70 51.43 -80.33
CA GLY A 1136 102.42 52.04 -79.99
C GLY A 1136 102.54 53.40 -79.31
N ARG A 1137 103.75 53.98 -79.23
CA ARG A 1137 103.94 55.34 -78.71
C ARG A 1137 103.51 56.35 -79.78
N LEU A 1138 102.70 57.33 -79.37
CA LEU A 1138 102.27 58.43 -80.22
C LEU A 1138 103.48 59.30 -80.59
N VAL A 1139 103.79 59.40 -81.88
CA VAL A 1139 104.90 60.17 -82.44
C VAL A 1139 104.44 61.57 -82.81
N ARG A 1140 103.24 61.68 -83.41
CA ARG A 1140 102.61 62.96 -83.79
C ARG A 1140 101.10 62.76 -83.89
N GLU A 1141 100.37 63.84 -83.60
CA GLU A 1141 98.91 63.91 -83.74
C GLU A 1141 98.56 65.25 -84.38
N GLU A 1142 97.60 65.21 -85.31
CA GLU A 1142 97.06 66.41 -85.96
C GLU A 1142 95.63 66.19 -86.46
N THR A 1143 95.01 67.26 -86.94
CA THR A 1143 93.68 67.26 -87.55
C THR A 1143 93.79 67.64 -89.02
N LEU A 1144 93.30 66.77 -89.91
CA LEU A 1144 93.27 67.00 -91.36
C LEU A 1144 91.82 67.14 -91.85
N PRO A 1145 91.55 67.94 -92.90
CA PRO A 1145 90.25 67.91 -93.57
C PRO A 1145 89.96 66.50 -94.16
N VAL A 1146 88.69 66.25 -94.49
CA VAL A 1146 88.16 64.91 -94.87
C VAL A 1146 88.94 64.21 -96.00
N THR A 1147 89.62 64.98 -96.83
CA THR A 1147 90.73 64.54 -97.69
C THR A 1147 91.92 65.45 -97.45
N GLY A 1148 93.06 64.88 -97.05
CA GLY A 1148 94.24 65.66 -96.64
C GLY A 1148 95.54 64.91 -96.90
N GLU A 1149 96.63 65.68 -96.97
CA GLU A 1149 98.00 65.19 -97.11
C GLU A 1149 98.71 65.31 -95.75
N LEU A 1150 99.25 64.19 -95.26
CA LEU A 1150 99.99 64.06 -94.02
C LEU A 1150 101.49 64.17 -94.30
N ASP A 1151 102.15 65.18 -93.74
CA ASP A 1151 103.59 65.40 -93.90
C ASP A 1151 104.40 64.64 -92.83
N LEU A 1152 105.07 63.59 -93.30
CA LEU A 1152 105.96 62.69 -92.56
C LEU A 1152 107.45 62.99 -92.82
N SER A 1153 107.80 64.06 -93.54
CA SER A 1153 109.19 64.38 -93.91
C SER A 1153 110.12 64.59 -92.72
N ALA A 1154 109.59 65.13 -91.61
CA ALA A 1154 110.32 65.34 -90.36
C ALA A 1154 110.50 64.06 -89.51
N LEU A 1155 109.95 62.92 -89.92
CA LEU A 1155 110.11 61.64 -89.24
C LEU A 1155 111.31 60.87 -89.80
N GLN A 1156 112.01 60.15 -88.93
CA GLN A 1156 113.08 59.23 -89.34
C GLN A 1156 112.53 58.12 -90.25
N ALA A 1157 113.39 57.57 -91.13
CA ALA A 1157 113.03 56.42 -91.96
C ALA A 1157 112.65 55.23 -91.07
N GLY A 1158 111.52 54.59 -91.36
CA GLY A 1158 110.93 53.57 -90.48
C GLY A 1158 109.48 53.22 -90.81
N THR A 1159 108.91 52.31 -90.03
CA THR A 1159 107.49 51.94 -90.11
C THR A 1159 106.70 52.62 -89.00
N TYR A 1160 105.55 53.19 -89.36
CA TYR A 1160 104.59 53.84 -88.47
C TYR A 1160 103.20 53.22 -88.64
N MET A 1161 102.37 53.32 -87.61
CA MET A 1161 100.93 53.06 -87.70
C MET A 1161 100.19 54.40 -87.74
N VAL A 1162 99.44 54.65 -88.81
CA VAL A 1162 98.61 55.86 -88.93
C VAL A 1162 97.16 55.47 -88.68
N THR A 1163 96.54 56.10 -87.69
CA THR A 1163 95.13 55.89 -87.31
C THR A 1163 94.33 57.16 -87.57
N VAL A 1164 93.18 57.02 -88.22
CA VAL A 1164 92.30 58.14 -88.61
C VAL A 1164 90.90 57.90 -88.03
N GLY A 1165 90.30 58.93 -87.45
CA GLY A 1165 88.94 58.90 -86.90
C GLY A 1165 88.87 58.87 -85.37
N SER A 1166 87.66 58.73 -84.81
CA SER A 1166 87.42 58.84 -83.37
C SER A 1166 86.36 57.83 -82.87
N GLY A 1167 86.39 57.55 -81.56
CA GLY A 1167 85.49 56.58 -80.93
C GLY A 1167 85.53 55.21 -81.61
N ASN A 1168 84.34 54.71 -81.96
CA ASN A 1168 84.13 53.42 -82.63
C ASN A 1168 84.24 53.50 -84.17
N GLN A 1169 84.59 54.66 -84.73
CA GLN A 1169 84.80 54.87 -86.16
C GLN A 1169 86.26 55.28 -86.41
N LYS A 1170 87.16 54.28 -86.36
CA LYS A 1170 88.60 54.44 -86.59
C LYS A 1170 89.08 53.47 -87.67
N VAL A 1171 90.01 53.91 -88.49
CA VAL A 1171 90.76 53.05 -89.41
C VAL A 1171 92.26 53.24 -89.19
N THR A 1172 92.97 52.14 -88.94
CA THR A 1172 94.43 52.11 -88.80
C THR A 1172 95.06 51.44 -90.03
N ARG A 1173 96.17 52.01 -90.52
CA ARG A 1173 97.02 51.43 -91.57
C ARG A 1173 98.50 51.55 -91.21
N LYS A 1174 99.26 50.51 -91.55
CA LYS A 1174 100.72 50.54 -91.51
C LYS A 1174 101.24 51.40 -92.67
N VAL A 1175 102.12 52.34 -92.37
CA VAL A 1175 102.79 53.21 -93.36
C VAL A 1175 104.30 53.06 -93.22
N VAL A 1176 105.01 52.97 -94.33
CA VAL A 1176 106.48 52.91 -94.37
C VAL A 1176 107.00 54.25 -94.89
N LYS A 1177 107.84 54.93 -94.09
CA LYS A 1177 108.61 56.10 -94.48
C LYS A 1177 110.00 55.64 -94.88
N ASN A 1178 110.36 55.81 -96.15
CA ASN A 1178 111.71 55.59 -96.67
C ASN A 1178 112.63 56.76 -96.33
#